data_AF-A0A3Q3GGQ9-F1
#
_entry.id   AF-A0A3Q3GGQ9-F1
#
_cell.length_a   1.000
_cell.length_b   1.000
_cell.length_c   1.000
_cell.angle_alpha   90.00
_cell.angle_beta   90.00
_cell.angle_gamma   90.00
#
_symmetry.space_group_name_H-M   'P 1'
#
loop_
_entity.id
_entity.type
_entity.pdbx_description
1 polymer ?
#
loop_
_entity_poly.entity_id
_entity_poly.type
_entity_poly.pdbx_seq_one_letter_code
_entity_poly.pdbx_strand_id
1 'polypeptide(L)'
;MEAGDATAGALVGNDGEGQKEETAKKDTAPKKDEPQGKSGFEKIFGFRKEDLTSWNSLVTLLNRPTDPASLGIFRCLFGLLMAIDVTQERGLSHLDYKYLDGAPVCRFPLFNFLQPLPLDWMYLVYVVMFLGAVGIMLGCLYRLSCLMFISTYWYIFFLDKTTWNNHSYLYGLIGFQLTLMDGNRYWSIDGLRRPSIKNAHVPLWNYTLLRIQIFIVYFIAGVKKLDADWVEGYSMSYLAHHWLFDPFKVILPVELVNLLVVHGGGLILDLSAGYLLFFDVTRSFGIFFVSYFHCMNSQLFSIGMFSYTMLATSPLFCYTDWPRRFFARFPEFLRAVLPLTSDPADIQPSTSCVYSEVQSTNTERQETPPVAKAGKLRLKHKLGAIFTVLYIVEQLFLPYSHFITQGYNNWTNGLYGYSWDMMVHSRSHQHVKITYKDGKTGEIGYLNPGVFTQSRRWKDHGDMLKQYATCLDQFLPRYNITDPEIYFDIWVSINERFQQRIFDPRVDVVKADWSPFRPNTWLMPLLVDLSPWRTKFQEIEGSLDNQTEIVFIADFPGLHLENFVSEDLGNTSIQVLQGTVNVEVVEEKKNYTLQPGEQIKVPAGAYHKVYTVSEEASCYMYIYVNTTEAALQENFTKLFEIQERVRNGTETEPLPPELQPLIAADNDDGAEVNATDPIVQLFLKRQRRMKEVKKRREAGILQRIDRFAVKKYYTIRRGFLMTAIAMRNLAVGLPPLDQLTREIEFANLKEPQADGSQEDRLKDEVGHGEL
;
A
#
# COMPACT_ATOMS: atom_id res chain seq x y z
N MET A 1 51.00 2.04 -51.25
CA MET A 1 51.09 2.63 -49.89
C MET A 1 50.74 1.53 -48.88
N GLU A 2 51.34 0.34 -48.94
CA GLU A 2 52.77 -0.03 -48.73
C GLU A 2 53.22 0.24 -47.30
N ALA A 3 53.83 -0.67 -46.55
CA ALA A 3 54.17 -2.09 -46.72
C ALA A 3 54.57 -2.61 -45.31
N GLY A 4 54.43 -3.91 -45.04
CA GLY A 4 55.59 -4.79 -44.80
C GLY A 4 55.86 -4.94 -43.29
N ASP A 5 55.53 -6.05 -42.62
CA ASP A 5 56.04 -7.42 -42.74
C ASP A 5 57.47 -7.62 -42.16
N ALA A 6 57.67 -8.81 -41.60
CA ALA A 6 58.94 -9.53 -41.42
C ALA A 6 59.75 -9.44 -40.09
N THR A 7 59.76 -10.61 -39.43
CA THR A 7 60.94 -11.45 -39.08
C THR A 7 61.86 -11.13 -37.88
N ALA A 8 61.82 -12.07 -36.93
CA ALA A 8 62.89 -12.97 -36.47
C ALA A 8 64.34 -12.46 -36.32
N GLY A 9 64.95 -12.81 -35.17
CA GLY A 9 66.40 -12.80 -34.99
C GLY A 9 66.83 -13.25 -33.60
N ALA A 10 67.15 -14.53 -33.46
CA ALA A 10 67.89 -15.09 -32.32
C ALA A 10 69.40 -14.94 -32.55
N LEU A 11 70.17 -14.71 -31.47
CA LEU A 11 71.64 -14.87 -31.34
C LEU A 11 71.91 -14.87 -29.82
N VAL A 12 72.07 -16.00 -29.12
CA VAL A 12 73.22 -16.93 -29.01
C VAL A 12 74.53 -16.26 -28.59
N GLY A 13 75.05 -16.73 -27.44
CA GLY A 13 76.47 -16.86 -27.13
C GLY A 13 76.99 -15.95 -26.02
N ASN A 14 77.35 -16.49 -24.84
CA ASN A 14 78.68 -17.08 -24.68
C ASN A 14 78.82 -17.78 -23.30
N ASP A 15 79.48 -18.93 -23.33
CA ASP A 15 79.84 -19.78 -22.20
C ASP A 15 81.07 -19.25 -21.43
N GLY A 16 81.21 -19.71 -20.18
CA GLY A 16 82.39 -19.53 -19.35
C GLY A 16 82.34 -20.41 -18.09
N GLU A 17 82.85 -21.63 -18.21
CA GLU A 17 83.21 -22.57 -17.13
C GLU A 17 84.20 -21.92 -16.13
N GLY A 18 84.32 -22.28 -14.84
CA GLY A 18 83.75 -23.35 -14.03
C GLY A 18 84.43 -23.36 -12.64
N GLN A 19 83.90 -24.12 -11.66
CA GLN A 19 84.66 -24.89 -10.64
C GLN A 19 83.70 -25.64 -9.70
N LYS A 20 84.18 -26.80 -9.22
CA LYS A 20 83.47 -27.93 -8.60
C LYS A 20 83.16 -27.78 -7.10
N GLU A 21 82.07 -28.46 -6.73
CA GLU A 21 81.75 -29.19 -5.51
C GLU A 21 81.97 -28.55 -4.12
N GLU A 22 80.87 -28.31 -3.41
CA GLU A 22 80.61 -29.04 -2.16
C GLU A 22 79.11 -29.07 -1.81
N THR A 23 78.65 -30.27 -1.48
CA THR A 23 77.28 -30.64 -1.14
C THR A 23 76.81 -30.08 0.21
N ALA A 24 75.70 -29.35 0.21
CA ALA A 24 74.87 -29.16 1.40
C ALA A 24 73.38 -29.33 1.03
N LYS A 25 72.78 -30.41 1.53
CA LYS A 25 71.33 -30.67 1.48
C LYS A 25 70.59 -29.45 2.06
N LYS A 26 69.84 -28.75 1.24
CA LYS A 26 68.92 -27.69 1.67
C LYS A 26 67.51 -28.25 1.64
N ASP A 27 66.92 -28.37 2.82
CA ASP A 27 65.54 -28.73 3.06
C ASP A 27 64.60 -27.92 2.15
N THR A 28 63.91 -28.63 1.26
CA THR A 28 62.78 -28.08 0.51
C THR A 28 61.61 -27.99 1.48
N ALA A 29 61.33 -26.77 1.92
CA ALA A 29 60.16 -26.44 2.72
C ALA A 29 58.89 -27.01 2.04
N PRO A 30 57.97 -27.63 2.80
CA PRO A 30 56.73 -28.15 2.24
C PRO A 30 55.92 -26.98 1.68
N LYS A 31 55.43 -27.13 0.44
CA LYS A 31 54.41 -26.25 -0.14
C LYS A 31 53.27 -26.14 0.86
N LYS A 32 52.97 -24.91 1.29
CA LYS A 32 51.73 -24.59 2.00
C LYS A 32 50.58 -24.99 1.11
N ASP A 33 49.84 -26.02 1.48
CA ASP A 33 48.54 -26.31 0.91
C ASP A 33 47.62 -25.12 1.17
N GLU A 34 47.25 -24.42 0.09
CA GLU A 34 46.16 -23.44 0.12
C GLU A 34 44.85 -24.15 0.47
N PRO A 35 43.99 -23.57 1.33
CA PRO A 35 42.69 -24.15 1.63
C PRO A 35 41.89 -24.21 0.32
N GLN A 36 41.38 -25.41 -0.03
CA GLN A 36 40.52 -25.63 -1.19
C GLN A 36 39.51 -24.48 -1.33
N GLY A 37 39.67 -23.67 -2.37
CA GLY A 37 38.88 -22.47 -2.56
C GLY A 37 37.40 -22.83 -2.68
N LYS A 38 36.54 -22.16 -1.90
CA LYS A 38 35.07 -22.24 -2.02
C LYS A 38 34.69 -22.17 -3.50
N SER A 39 33.85 -23.10 -3.95
CA SER A 39 33.36 -23.11 -5.33
C SER A 39 32.69 -21.77 -5.67
N GLY A 40 32.67 -21.38 -6.95
CA GLY A 40 31.97 -20.16 -7.38
C GLY A 40 30.49 -20.15 -6.94
N PHE A 41 29.84 -21.31 -6.98
CA PHE A 41 28.47 -21.50 -6.48
C PHE A 41 28.35 -21.23 -4.98
N GLU A 42 29.26 -21.78 -4.16
CA GLU A 42 29.27 -21.59 -2.71
C GLU A 42 29.57 -20.13 -2.32
N LYS A 43 30.40 -19.42 -3.11
CA LYS A 43 30.64 -17.98 -2.93
C LYS A 43 29.42 -17.13 -3.24
N ILE A 44 28.57 -17.53 -4.19
CA ILE A 44 27.39 -16.76 -4.63
C ILE A 44 26.17 -17.05 -3.75
N PHE A 45 25.88 -18.32 -3.48
CA PHE A 45 24.66 -18.74 -2.79
C PHE A 45 24.86 -19.01 -1.30
N GLY A 46 26.11 -19.09 -0.84
CA GLY A 46 26.43 -19.33 0.57
C GLY A 46 26.10 -20.75 1.05
N PHE A 47 25.88 -21.70 0.14
CA PHE A 47 25.73 -23.14 0.40
C PHE A 47 26.24 -23.95 -0.79
N ARG A 48 26.49 -25.25 -0.60
CA ARG A 48 27.05 -26.12 -1.64
C ARG A 48 25.94 -26.80 -2.44
N LYS A 49 26.16 -27.09 -3.72
CA LYS A 49 25.13 -27.70 -4.58
C LYS A 49 24.66 -29.06 -4.04
N GLU A 50 25.57 -29.80 -3.41
CA GLU A 50 25.34 -31.09 -2.78
C GLU A 50 24.34 -30.99 -1.62
N ASP A 51 24.24 -29.83 -0.97
CA ASP A 51 23.34 -29.61 0.17
C ASP A 51 21.85 -29.67 -0.25
N LEU A 52 21.54 -29.51 -1.55
CA LEU A 52 20.17 -29.60 -2.09
C LEU A 52 19.82 -30.98 -2.69
N THR A 53 20.79 -31.89 -2.81
CA THR A 53 20.60 -33.15 -3.55
C THR A 53 19.81 -34.21 -2.78
N SER A 54 19.77 -34.12 -1.45
CA SER A 54 19.05 -35.08 -0.60
C SER A 54 18.24 -34.38 0.47
N TRP A 55 17.13 -35.01 0.90
CA TRP A 55 16.29 -34.48 1.98
C TRP A 55 17.08 -34.27 3.27
N ASN A 56 17.94 -35.21 3.65
CA ASN A 56 18.75 -35.08 4.88
C ASN A 56 19.78 -33.94 4.77
N SER A 57 20.37 -33.74 3.58
CA SER A 57 21.27 -32.61 3.32
C SER A 57 20.52 -31.28 3.44
N LEU A 58 19.31 -31.19 2.86
CA LEU A 58 18.48 -29.98 2.94
C LEU A 58 18.07 -29.66 4.38
N VAL A 59 17.64 -30.67 5.15
CA VAL A 59 17.31 -30.50 6.57
C VAL A 59 18.54 -30.04 7.36
N THR A 60 19.72 -30.57 7.05
CA THR A 60 20.98 -30.14 7.69
C THR A 60 21.33 -28.70 7.33
N LEU A 61 21.18 -28.30 6.07
CA LEU A 61 21.40 -26.93 5.59
C LEU A 61 20.47 -25.94 6.30
N LEU A 62 19.16 -26.21 6.30
CA LEU A 62 18.15 -25.33 6.90
C LEU A 62 18.31 -25.19 8.42
N ASN A 63 18.92 -26.17 9.09
CA ASN A 63 19.16 -26.14 10.53
C ASN A 63 20.62 -25.81 10.89
N ARG A 64 21.45 -25.36 9.95
CA ARG A 64 22.83 -24.95 10.26
C ARG A 64 22.84 -23.76 11.24
N PRO A 65 23.81 -23.69 12.17
CA PRO A 65 23.91 -22.59 13.12
C PRO A 65 24.19 -21.26 12.41
N THR A 66 23.42 -20.23 12.76
CA THR A 66 23.55 -18.86 12.22
C THR A 66 23.50 -17.85 13.38
N ASP A 67 24.19 -16.72 13.25
CA ASP A 67 24.20 -15.67 14.27
C ASP A 67 22.78 -15.09 14.47
N PRO A 68 22.29 -14.95 15.71
CA PRO A 68 20.96 -14.40 16.00
C PRO A 68 20.85 -12.86 15.86
N ALA A 69 21.96 -12.13 15.67
CA ALA A 69 22.00 -10.68 15.81
C ALA A 69 21.06 -9.94 14.86
N SER A 70 21.16 -10.21 13.55
CA SER A 70 20.30 -9.53 12.56
C SER A 70 18.81 -9.83 12.78
N LEU A 71 18.45 -11.05 13.17
CA LEU A 71 17.06 -11.42 13.48
C LEU A 71 16.54 -10.67 14.70
N GLY A 72 17.37 -10.52 15.74
CA GLY A 72 17.00 -9.76 16.95
C GLY A 72 16.77 -8.27 16.67
N ILE A 73 17.59 -7.65 15.83
CA ILE A 73 17.39 -6.26 15.39
C ILE A 73 16.13 -6.12 14.55
N PHE A 74 15.92 -7.01 13.57
CA PHE A 74 14.69 -7.01 12.78
C PHE A 74 13.44 -7.14 13.65
N ARG A 75 13.43 -8.09 14.61
CA ARG A 75 12.35 -8.24 15.60
C ARG A 75 12.09 -6.92 16.33
N CYS A 76 13.13 -6.25 16.80
CA CYS A 76 12.99 -4.98 17.50
C CYS A 76 12.36 -3.90 16.61
N LEU A 77 12.88 -3.72 15.39
CA LEU A 77 12.37 -2.73 14.44
C LEU A 77 10.92 -3.04 14.04
N PHE A 78 10.60 -4.29 13.72
CA PHE A 78 9.25 -4.71 13.38
C PHE A 78 8.28 -4.44 14.54
N GLY A 79 8.63 -4.84 15.77
CA GLY A 79 7.79 -4.57 16.95
C GLY A 79 7.56 -3.08 17.20
N LEU A 80 8.59 -2.24 17.02
CA LEU A 80 8.47 -0.78 17.13
C LEU A 80 7.51 -0.22 16.07
N LEU A 81 7.69 -0.61 14.81
CA LEU A 81 6.84 -0.15 13.72
C LEU A 81 5.39 -0.62 13.91
N MET A 82 5.17 -1.85 14.37
CA MET A 82 3.82 -2.33 14.69
C MET A 82 3.20 -1.60 15.87
N ALA A 83 3.98 -1.23 16.90
CA ALA A 83 3.46 -0.41 18.00
C ALA A 83 2.99 0.97 17.51
N ILE A 84 3.74 1.59 16.59
CA ILE A 84 3.34 2.85 15.93
C ILE A 84 2.11 2.63 15.05
N ASP A 85 2.10 1.57 14.24
CA ASP A 85 1.02 1.19 13.33
C ASP A 85 -0.33 1.02 14.04
N VAL A 86 -0.32 0.32 15.18
CA VAL A 86 -1.51 0.09 16.02
C VAL A 86 -2.10 1.41 16.51
N THR A 87 -1.24 2.34 16.95
CA THR A 87 -1.68 3.63 17.50
C THR A 87 -2.17 4.61 16.43
N GLN A 88 -1.57 4.59 15.24
CA GLN A 88 -1.82 5.57 14.18
C GLN A 88 -2.72 5.00 13.08
N GLU A 89 -2.18 4.09 12.27
CA GLU A 89 -2.83 3.62 11.04
C GLU A 89 -4.04 2.72 11.31
N ARG A 90 -3.98 1.91 12.38
CA ARG A 90 -5.10 1.02 12.74
C ARG A 90 -6.14 1.72 13.62
N GLY A 91 -5.87 2.97 13.97
CA GLY A 91 -6.84 3.91 14.49
C GLY A 91 -7.19 3.70 15.96
N LEU A 92 -6.26 3.29 16.82
CA LEU A 92 -6.51 3.27 18.27
C LEU A 92 -7.06 4.61 18.77
N SER A 93 -6.55 5.71 18.21
CA SER A 93 -7.01 7.05 18.53
C SER A 93 -8.35 7.43 17.93
N HIS A 94 -9.00 6.60 17.12
CA HIS A 94 -10.27 6.89 16.43
C HIS A 94 -11.22 5.68 16.36
N LEU A 95 -11.11 4.74 17.30
CA LEU A 95 -11.93 3.51 17.30
C LEU A 95 -13.43 3.80 17.41
N ASP A 96 -13.79 4.83 18.17
CA ASP A 96 -15.16 5.32 18.33
C ASP A 96 -15.78 5.75 16.98
N TYR A 97 -15.02 6.47 16.16
CA TYR A 97 -15.45 6.84 14.81
C TYR A 97 -15.45 5.66 13.82
N LYS A 98 -14.59 4.67 14.04
CA LYS A 98 -14.49 3.50 13.17
C LYS A 98 -15.65 2.52 13.40
N TYR A 99 -15.94 2.20 14.66
CA TYR A 99 -16.91 1.15 14.98
C TYR A 99 -18.32 1.68 15.21
N LEU A 100 -18.50 2.97 15.56
CA LEU A 100 -19.81 3.63 15.71
C LEU A 100 -20.82 2.75 16.45
N ASP A 101 -20.52 2.42 17.70
CA ASP A 101 -21.30 1.46 18.47
C ASP A 101 -22.77 1.90 18.58
N GLY A 102 -23.70 0.96 18.35
CA GLY A 102 -25.13 1.23 18.32
C GLY A 102 -25.70 1.90 17.05
N ALA A 103 -24.88 2.38 16.11
CA ALA A 103 -25.36 2.93 14.84
C ALA A 103 -25.68 1.84 13.80
N PRO A 104 -26.70 2.02 12.94
CA PRO A 104 -27.02 1.08 11.85
C PRO A 104 -25.96 1.21 10.74
N VAL A 105 -24.82 0.52 10.91
CA VAL A 105 -23.71 0.54 9.95
C VAL A 105 -23.52 -0.83 9.34
N CYS A 106 -23.50 -0.89 8.01
CA CYS A 106 -23.14 -2.05 7.23
C CYS A 106 -21.64 -2.28 7.21
N ARG A 107 -21.24 -3.50 7.54
CA ARG A 107 -19.85 -3.94 7.69
C ARG A 107 -19.55 -5.07 6.71
N PHE A 108 -18.26 -5.26 6.43
CA PHE A 108 -17.80 -6.19 5.40
C PHE A 108 -16.75 -7.18 5.95
N PRO A 109 -17.13 -8.06 6.89
CA PRO A 109 -16.21 -9.06 7.41
C PRO A 109 -15.87 -10.11 6.34
N LEU A 110 -14.72 -10.76 6.45
CA LEU A 110 -14.40 -11.90 5.58
C LEU A 110 -15.38 -13.06 5.81
N PHE A 111 -15.70 -13.31 7.08
CA PHE A 111 -16.65 -14.32 7.50
C PHE A 111 -17.88 -13.65 8.10
N ASN A 112 -19.07 -13.90 7.55
CA ASN A 112 -20.31 -13.20 7.95
C ASN A 112 -20.69 -13.36 9.42
N PHE A 113 -20.22 -14.42 10.09
CA PHE A 113 -20.47 -14.65 11.52
C PHE A 113 -19.60 -13.75 12.43
N LEU A 114 -18.55 -13.13 11.88
CA LEU A 114 -17.65 -12.30 12.65
C LEU A 114 -18.24 -10.90 12.81
N GLN A 115 -18.40 -10.47 14.06
CA GLN A 115 -18.94 -9.16 14.42
C GLN A 115 -17.99 -8.47 15.39
N PRO A 116 -17.89 -7.13 15.36
CA PRO A 116 -17.09 -6.41 16.33
C PRO A 116 -17.65 -6.62 17.74
N LEU A 117 -16.75 -6.64 18.72
CA LEU A 117 -17.16 -6.60 20.13
C LEU A 117 -17.71 -5.19 20.45
N PRO A 118 -18.42 -5.03 21.58
CA PRO A 118 -18.78 -3.69 22.06
C PRO A 118 -17.55 -2.78 22.17
N LEU A 119 -17.74 -1.47 22.01
CA LEU A 119 -16.64 -0.53 21.80
C LEU A 119 -15.52 -0.63 22.86
N ASP A 120 -15.90 -0.72 24.14
CA ASP A 120 -14.92 -0.81 25.24
C ASP A 120 -14.07 -2.10 25.15
N TRP A 121 -14.67 -3.23 24.73
CA TRP A 121 -13.94 -4.47 24.48
C TRP A 121 -13.03 -4.37 23.26
N MET A 122 -13.40 -3.60 22.25
CA MET A 122 -12.52 -3.33 21.12
C MET A 122 -11.27 -2.54 21.54
N TYR A 123 -11.41 -1.59 22.46
CA TYR A 123 -10.23 -0.93 23.08
C TYR A 123 -9.32 -1.95 23.78
N LEU A 124 -9.88 -2.90 24.54
CA LEU A 124 -9.09 -3.96 25.18
C LEU A 124 -8.34 -4.82 24.15
N VAL A 125 -8.99 -5.22 23.05
CA VAL A 125 -8.35 -5.98 21.96
C VAL A 125 -7.15 -5.21 21.41
N TYR A 126 -7.29 -3.91 21.16
CA TYR A 126 -6.19 -3.09 20.67
C TYR A 126 -5.07 -2.90 21.71
N VAL A 127 -5.39 -2.80 23.00
CA VAL A 127 -4.38 -2.77 24.08
C VAL A 127 -3.57 -4.07 24.10
N VAL A 128 -4.24 -5.22 24.01
CA VAL A 128 -3.57 -6.53 23.94
C VAL A 128 -2.66 -6.59 22.70
N MET A 129 -3.14 -6.10 21.56
CA MET A 129 -2.33 -6.01 20.33
C MET A 129 -1.10 -5.11 20.51
N PHE A 130 -1.27 -3.93 21.10
CA PHE A 130 -0.20 -2.95 21.35
C PHE A 130 0.85 -3.51 22.32
N LEU A 131 0.42 -4.09 23.44
CA LEU A 131 1.30 -4.76 24.40
C LEU A 131 2.04 -5.94 23.77
N GLY A 132 1.38 -6.69 22.89
CA GLY A 132 1.99 -7.73 22.05
C GLY A 132 3.11 -7.17 21.18
N ALA A 133 2.86 -6.08 20.44
CA ALA A 133 3.86 -5.42 19.60
C ALA A 133 5.07 -4.89 20.40
N VAL A 134 4.83 -4.24 21.54
CA VAL A 134 5.89 -3.78 22.47
C VAL A 134 6.66 -4.96 23.06
N GLY A 135 5.97 -6.05 23.43
CA GLY A 135 6.61 -7.28 23.91
C GLY A 135 7.48 -7.95 22.83
N ILE A 136 7.03 -7.94 21.57
CA ILE A 136 7.84 -8.35 20.42
C ILE A 136 9.07 -7.44 20.30
N MET A 137 8.91 -6.11 20.37
CA MET A 137 9.99 -5.12 20.28
C MET A 137 11.06 -5.31 21.36
N LEU A 138 10.67 -5.64 22.58
CA LEU A 138 11.59 -5.86 23.71
C LEU A 138 12.10 -7.31 23.80
N GLY A 139 11.47 -8.24 23.08
CA GLY A 139 11.71 -9.67 23.24
C GLY A 139 11.43 -10.15 24.66
N CYS A 140 10.35 -9.67 25.26
CA CYS A 140 9.90 -10.00 26.62
C CYS A 140 8.70 -10.94 26.55
N LEU A 141 8.74 -12.09 27.23
CA LEU A 141 7.72 -13.14 27.10
C LEU A 141 7.42 -13.42 25.62
N TYR A 142 8.48 -13.50 24.80
CA TYR A 142 8.40 -13.27 23.36
C TYR A 142 7.32 -14.10 22.65
N ARG A 143 7.22 -15.39 22.96
CA ARG A 143 6.21 -16.28 22.35
C ARG A 143 4.78 -15.88 22.72
N LEU A 144 4.56 -15.44 23.97
CA LEU A 144 3.26 -14.93 24.41
C LEU A 144 2.95 -13.60 23.75
N SER A 145 3.92 -12.69 23.65
CA SER A 145 3.73 -11.39 22.98
C SER A 145 3.42 -11.54 21.48
N CYS A 146 4.08 -12.49 20.81
CA CYS A 146 3.73 -12.88 19.45
C CYS A 146 2.29 -13.38 19.36
N LEU A 147 1.85 -14.25 20.27
CA LEU A 147 0.49 -14.79 20.30
C LEU A 147 -0.57 -13.71 20.59
N MET A 148 -0.30 -12.82 21.54
CA MET A 148 -1.14 -11.65 21.82
C MET A 148 -1.30 -10.78 20.57
N PHE A 149 -0.20 -10.41 19.92
CA PHE A 149 -0.24 -9.60 18.71
C PHE A 149 -1.00 -10.30 17.57
N ILE A 150 -0.59 -11.53 17.20
CA ILE A 150 -1.08 -12.21 16.00
C ILE A 150 -2.57 -12.56 16.11
N SER A 151 -3.05 -12.97 17.29
CA SER A 151 -4.46 -13.32 17.51
C SER A 151 -5.37 -12.10 17.35
N THR A 152 -5.04 -10.99 17.99
CA THR A 152 -5.80 -9.74 17.86
C THR A 152 -5.67 -9.11 16.48
N TYR A 153 -4.50 -9.23 15.85
CA TYR A 153 -4.24 -8.70 14.52
C TYR A 153 -5.12 -9.37 13.48
N TRP A 154 -5.13 -10.71 13.42
CA TRP A 154 -5.96 -11.45 12.47
C TRP A 154 -7.45 -11.32 12.77
N TYR A 155 -7.84 -11.19 14.03
CA TYR A 155 -9.23 -10.88 14.37
C TYR A 155 -9.67 -9.54 13.76
N ILE A 156 -8.91 -8.46 13.98
CA ILE A 156 -9.20 -7.13 13.40
C ILE A 156 -9.12 -7.17 11.87
N PHE A 157 -8.15 -7.90 11.31
CA PHE A 157 -8.05 -8.09 9.88
C PHE A 157 -9.33 -8.74 9.35
N PHE A 158 -9.78 -9.88 9.87
CA PHE A 158 -10.97 -10.56 9.38
C PHE A 158 -12.29 -9.80 9.60
N LEU A 159 -12.34 -8.85 10.53
CA LEU A 159 -13.52 -8.04 10.81
C LEU A 159 -13.92 -7.08 9.67
N ASP A 160 -12.96 -6.60 8.88
CA ASP A 160 -13.23 -5.55 7.90
C ASP A 160 -12.33 -5.61 6.66
N LYS A 161 -12.84 -6.25 5.60
CA LYS A 161 -12.18 -6.35 4.29
C LYS A 161 -11.92 -5.01 3.64
N THR A 162 -12.70 -3.98 3.95
CA THR A 162 -12.56 -2.68 3.29
C THR A 162 -11.28 -1.97 3.68
N THR A 163 -10.64 -2.37 4.77
CA THR A 163 -9.35 -1.82 5.21
C THR A 163 -8.15 -2.64 4.76
N TRP A 164 -8.38 -3.76 4.07
CA TRP A 164 -7.30 -4.65 3.64
C TRP A 164 -6.39 -3.98 2.62
N ASN A 165 -5.15 -4.42 2.61
CA ASN A 165 -4.20 -4.17 1.54
C ASN A 165 -3.12 -5.25 1.63
N ASN A 166 -2.34 -5.38 0.55
CA ASN A 166 -1.24 -6.36 0.47
C ASN A 166 -0.27 -6.23 1.68
N HIS A 167 -0.07 -5.03 2.20
CA HIS A 167 0.91 -4.77 3.25
C HIS A 167 0.41 -5.22 4.64
N SER A 168 -0.87 -5.02 4.94
CA SER A 168 -1.52 -5.55 6.15
C SER A 168 -1.48 -7.07 6.16
N TYR A 169 -1.68 -7.71 5.01
CA TYR A 169 -1.49 -9.16 4.89
C TYR A 169 -0.04 -9.56 5.19
N LEU A 170 0.95 -8.85 4.64
CA LEU A 170 2.38 -9.08 4.91
C LEU A 170 2.73 -8.96 6.41
N TYR A 171 2.17 -7.99 7.13
CA TYR A 171 2.45 -7.84 8.57
C TYR A 171 1.91 -9.00 9.38
N GLY A 172 0.71 -9.49 9.03
CA GLY A 172 0.14 -10.72 9.59
C GLY A 172 1.05 -11.92 9.34
N LEU A 173 1.57 -12.07 8.11
CA LEU A 173 2.51 -13.15 7.77
C LEU A 173 3.82 -13.06 8.55
N ILE A 174 4.45 -11.88 8.63
CA ILE A 174 5.68 -11.68 9.41
C ILE A 174 5.45 -11.95 10.90
N GLY A 175 4.33 -11.47 11.45
CA GLY A 175 3.96 -11.75 12.85
C GLY A 175 3.78 -13.25 13.11
N PHE A 176 3.14 -13.97 12.19
CA PHE A 176 2.99 -15.43 12.26
C PHE A 176 4.35 -16.13 12.18
N GLN A 177 5.21 -15.75 11.24
CA GLN A 177 6.55 -16.28 11.11
C GLN A 177 7.39 -16.07 12.38
N LEU A 178 7.39 -14.85 12.94
CA LEU A 178 8.08 -14.53 14.19
C LEU A 178 7.57 -15.38 15.36
N THR A 179 6.28 -15.72 15.39
CA THR A 179 5.71 -16.61 16.42
C THR A 179 6.38 -17.98 16.43
N LEU A 180 6.88 -18.46 15.29
CA LEU A 180 7.56 -19.75 15.15
C LEU A 180 9.09 -19.65 15.28
N MET A 181 9.68 -18.50 14.95
CA MET A 181 11.11 -18.26 14.97
C MET A 181 11.71 -18.03 16.37
N ASP A 182 13.02 -18.18 16.49
CA ASP A 182 13.79 -17.92 17.71
C ASP A 182 14.31 -16.46 17.73
N GLY A 183 13.41 -15.48 17.58
CA GLY A 183 13.77 -14.05 17.54
C GLY A 183 14.22 -13.44 18.88
N ASN A 184 14.05 -14.17 19.98
CA ASN A 184 14.38 -13.71 21.33
C ASN A 184 15.81 -14.09 21.79
N ARG A 185 16.67 -14.60 20.92
CA ARG A 185 18.05 -15.00 21.29
C ARG A 185 19.04 -13.83 21.34
N TYR A 186 18.72 -12.69 20.70
CA TYR A 186 19.57 -11.50 20.67
C TYR A 186 18.81 -10.24 21.10
N TRP A 187 19.50 -9.41 21.90
CA TRP A 187 19.03 -8.11 22.41
C TRP A 187 17.58 -8.14 22.89
N SER A 188 17.29 -9.04 23.83
CA SER A 188 15.95 -9.33 24.34
C SER A 188 15.93 -9.39 25.87
N ILE A 189 14.78 -9.04 26.47
CA ILE A 189 14.56 -9.20 27.92
C ILE A 189 14.57 -10.68 28.32
N ASP A 190 14.04 -11.58 27.47
CA ASP A 190 14.08 -13.02 27.71
C ASP A 190 15.51 -13.55 27.85
N GLY A 191 16.44 -13.08 27.00
CA GLY A 191 17.85 -13.45 27.08
C GLY A 191 18.56 -12.89 28.31
N LEU A 192 18.14 -11.71 28.79
CA LEU A 192 18.64 -11.16 30.05
C LEU A 192 18.15 -11.98 31.26
N ARG A 193 16.89 -12.43 31.24
CA ARG A 193 16.30 -13.26 32.31
C ARG A 193 16.78 -14.71 32.29
N ARG A 194 17.06 -15.25 31.10
CA ARG A 194 17.49 -16.64 30.91
C ARG A 194 18.82 -16.69 30.14
N PRO A 195 19.96 -16.74 30.85
CA PRO A 195 21.28 -16.73 30.22
C PRO A 195 21.51 -17.84 29.18
N SER A 196 20.83 -18.99 29.30
CA SER A 196 20.99 -20.14 28.39
C SER A 196 20.48 -19.91 26.96
N ILE A 197 19.70 -18.85 26.71
CA ILE A 197 19.21 -18.50 25.36
C ILE A 197 19.87 -17.23 24.82
N LYS A 198 20.62 -16.51 25.67
CA LYS A 198 21.31 -15.28 25.31
C LYS A 198 22.42 -15.59 24.31
N ASN A 199 22.43 -14.89 23.17
CA ASN A 199 23.38 -15.10 22.09
C ASN A 199 23.45 -16.56 21.59
N ALA A 200 22.39 -17.36 21.78
CA ALA A 200 22.34 -18.71 21.25
C ALA A 200 22.09 -18.70 19.74
N HIS A 201 22.76 -19.57 18.99
CA HIS A 201 22.56 -19.72 17.55
C HIS A 201 21.09 -19.95 17.18
N VAL A 202 20.71 -19.47 16.01
CA VAL A 202 19.41 -19.76 15.38
C VAL A 202 19.61 -20.59 14.12
N PRO A 203 18.67 -21.49 13.78
CA PRO A 203 18.75 -22.24 12.54
C PRO A 203 18.53 -21.33 11.33
N LEU A 204 19.19 -21.64 10.20
CA LEU A 204 19.14 -20.84 8.97
C LEU A 204 17.72 -20.60 8.44
N TRP A 205 16.80 -21.55 8.61
CA TRP A 205 15.44 -21.44 8.10
C TRP A 205 14.69 -20.20 8.63
N ASN A 206 15.04 -19.69 9.81
CA ASN A 206 14.47 -18.44 10.33
C ASN A 206 14.73 -17.26 9.38
N TYR A 207 15.94 -17.18 8.82
CA TYR A 207 16.30 -16.16 7.85
C TYR A 207 15.76 -16.49 6.45
N THR A 208 15.79 -17.77 6.06
CA THR A 208 15.30 -18.21 4.76
C THR A 208 13.84 -17.82 4.55
N LEU A 209 12.98 -18.06 5.54
CA LEU A 209 11.56 -17.72 5.44
C LEU A 209 11.32 -16.22 5.28
N LEU A 210 11.95 -15.38 6.13
CA LEU A 210 11.79 -13.92 6.05
C LEU A 210 12.31 -13.37 4.72
N ARG A 211 13.51 -13.81 4.30
CA ARG A 211 14.12 -13.35 3.04
C ARG A 211 13.30 -13.76 1.84
N ILE A 212 12.80 -15.00 1.81
CA ILE A 212 11.96 -15.48 0.71
C ILE A 212 10.60 -14.77 0.72
N GLN A 213 9.98 -14.52 1.87
CA GLN A 213 8.73 -13.75 1.92
C GLN A 213 8.90 -12.38 1.27
N ILE A 214 9.95 -11.64 1.65
CA ILE A 214 10.23 -10.32 1.08
C ILE A 214 10.57 -10.42 -0.41
N PHE A 215 11.32 -11.45 -0.82
CA PHE A 215 11.60 -11.73 -2.22
C PHE A 215 10.31 -11.95 -3.02
N ILE A 216 9.39 -12.78 -2.52
CA ILE A 216 8.11 -13.10 -3.18
C ILE A 216 7.28 -11.84 -3.37
N VAL A 217 7.22 -10.96 -2.36
CA VAL A 217 6.47 -9.69 -2.47
C VAL A 217 6.97 -8.86 -3.65
N TYR A 218 8.28 -8.65 -3.79
CA TYR A 218 8.82 -7.89 -4.94
C TYR A 218 8.62 -8.64 -6.25
N PHE A 219 9.02 -9.91 -6.30
CA PHE A 219 9.03 -10.66 -7.54
C PHE A 219 7.61 -10.85 -8.11
N ILE A 220 6.64 -11.23 -7.27
CA ILE A 220 5.25 -11.37 -7.72
C ILE A 220 4.65 -10.01 -8.07
N ALA A 221 4.95 -8.94 -7.33
CA ALA A 221 4.52 -7.60 -7.72
C ALA A 221 5.06 -7.19 -9.10
N GLY A 222 6.32 -7.52 -9.40
CA GLY A 222 6.93 -7.33 -10.71
C GLY A 222 6.27 -8.18 -11.81
N VAL A 223 5.97 -9.44 -11.52
CA VAL A 223 5.24 -10.32 -12.46
C VAL A 223 3.83 -9.79 -12.74
N LYS A 224 3.13 -9.25 -11.74
CA LYS A 224 1.80 -8.63 -11.92
C LYS A 224 1.86 -7.33 -12.71
N LYS A 225 2.99 -6.63 -12.71
CA LYS A 225 3.26 -5.43 -13.52
C LYS A 225 3.63 -5.73 -14.99
N LEU A 226 3.72 -7.01 -15.37
CA LEU A 226 3.82 -7.39 -16.79
C LEU A 226 2.46 -7.30 -17.51
N ASP A 227 1.40 -6.92 -16.80
CA ASP A 227 0.11 -6.60 -17.40
C ASP A 227 0.23 -5.48 -18.45
N ALA A 228 -0.57 -5.59 -19.51
CA ALA A 228 -0.53 -4.65 -20.63
C ALA A 228 -0.78 -3.21 -20.18
N ASP A 229 -1.71 -2.98 -19.24
CA ASP A 229 -2.02 -1.62 -18.77
C ASP A 229 -0.83 -0.96 -18.08
N TRP A 230 -0.03 -1.75 -17.33
CA TRP A 230 1.18 -1.23 -16.69
C TRP A 230 2.29 -0.99 -17.71
N VAL A 231 2.54 -1.95 -18.60
CA VAL A 231 3.64 -1.83 -19.58
C VAL A 231 3.41 -0.68 -20.55
N GLU A 232 2.15 -0.40 -20.89
CA GLU A 232 1.76 0.69 -21.80
C GLU A 232 1.62 2.05 -21.09
N GLY A 233 1.66 2.09 -19.75
CA GLY A 233 1.66 3.33 -18.98
C GLY A 233 0.28 3.88 -18.59
N TYR A 234 -0.78 3.06 -18.69
CA TYR A 234 -2.17 3.46 -18.36
C TYR A 234 -2.52 3.28 -16.87
N SER A 235 -1.67 2.61 -16.09
CA SER A 235 -1.83 2.47 -14.65
C SER A 235 -1.34 3.73 -13.93
N MET A 236 -2.15 4.40 -13.12
CA MET A 236 -1.64 5.52 -12.28
C MET A 236 -0.93 6.64 -13.07
N SER A 237 -1.36 6.94 -14.31
CA SER A 237 -0.77 7.92 -15.25
C SER A 237 -0.45 9.29 -14.62
N TYR A 238 -1.32 9.75 -13.72
CA TYR A 238 -1.19 11.02 -13.00
C TYR A 238 0.09 11.11 -12.16
N LEU A 239 0.70 9.98 -11.79
CA LEU A 239 1.86 9.95 -10.91
C LEU A 239 3.07 10.70 -11.49
N ALA A 240 3.22 10.67 -12.82
CA ALA A 240 4.28 11.39 -13.51
C ALA A 240 4.19 12.91 -13.29
N HIS A 241 3.01 13.46 -13.02
CA HIS A 241 2.80 14.89 -12.77
C HIS A 241 3.28 15.32 -11.38
N HIS A 242 3.54 14.39 -10.46
CA HIS A 242 4.01 14.71 -9.12
C HIS A 242 5.41 15.37 -9.12
N TRP A 243 5.65 16.29 -8.19
CA TRP A 243 6.88 17.11 -8.12
C TRP A 243 8.17 16.28 -7.97
N LEU A 244 8.06 15.08 -7.41
CA LEU A 244 9.19 14.14 -7.27
C LEU A 244 9.83 13.78 -8.61
N PHE A 245 9.07 13.87 -9.70
CA PHE A 245 9.53 13.56 -11.04
C PHE A 245 9.97 14.79 -11.84
N ASP A 246 9.84 16.00 -11.29
CA ASP A 246 10.26 17.24 -11.96
C ASP A 246 11.71 17.23 -12.46
N PRO A 247 12.70 16.65 -11.74
CA PRO A 247 14.05 16.53 -12.26
C PRO A 247 14.14 15.75 -13.59
N PHE A 248 13.26 14.77 -13.80
CA PHE A 248 13.20 14.02 -15.06
C PHE A 248 12.47 14.80 -16.15
N LYS A 249 11.47 15.61 -15.79
CA LYS A 249 10.70 16.46 -16.73
C LYS A 249 11.53 17.58 -17.37
N VAL A 250 12.67 17.94 -16.77
CA VAL A 250 13.62 18.88 -17.38
C VAL A 250 14.23 18.31 -18.67
N ILE A 251 14.35 16.98 -18.76
CA ILE A 251 15.05 16.28 -19.84
C ILE A 251 14.08 15.52 -20.75
N LEU A 252 13.01 14.95 -20.19
CA LEU A 252 12.06 14.10 -20.88
C LEU A 252 10.65 14.72 -20.85
N PRO A 253 9.84 14.55 -21.91
CA PRO A 253 8.43 14.91 -21.87
C PRO A 253 7.68 14.04 -20.84
N VAL A 254 6.58 14.56 -20.30
CA VAL A 254 5.87 13.95 -19.16
C VAL A 254 5.38 12.54 -19.47
N GLU A 255 4.95 12.31 -20.70
CA GLU A 255 4.47 11.01 -21.21
C GLU A 255 5.60 9.96 -21.17
N LEU A 256 6.83 10.37 -21.50
CA LEU A 256 7.99 9.49 -21.47
C LEU A 256 8.51 9.27 -20.05
N VAL A 257 8.37 10.27 -19.16
CA VAL A 257 8.60 10.09 -17.73
C VAL A 257 7.61 9.06 -17.16
N ASN A 258 6.33 9.16 -17.52
CA ASN A 258 5.30 8.20 -17.13
C ASN A 258 5.67 6.78 -17.60
N LEU A 259 5.98 6.59 -18.87
CA LEU A 259 6.25 5.27 -19.43
C LEU A 259 7.59 4.68 -18.95
N LEU A 260 8.70 5.42 -19.04
CA LEU A 260 10.02 4.87 -18.76
C LEU A 260 10.39 4.90 -17.28
N VAL A 261 10.15 6.02 -16.59
CA VAL A 261 10.63 6.21 -15.22
C VAL A 261 9.66 5.59 -14.23
N VAL A 262 8.37 5.91 -14.33
CA VAL A 262 7.35 5.40 -13.40
C VAL A 262 7.08 3.91 -13.68
N HIS A 263 6.62 3.59 -14.89
CA HIS A 263 6.20 2.23 -15.23
C HIS A 263 7.37 1.29 -15.49
N GLY A 264 8.29 1.68 -16.38
CA GLY A 264 9.49 0.90 -16.68
C GLY A 264 10.40 0.73 -15.47
N GLY A 265 10.70 1.81 -14.76
CA GLY A 265 11.50 1.79 -13.55
C GLY A 265 10.85 0.97 -12.43
N GLY A 266 9.56 1.13 -12.18
CA GLY A 266 8.81 0.34 -11.20
C GLY A 266 8.80 -1.15 -11.51
N LEU A 267 8.57 -1.52 -12.78
CA LEU A 267 8.59 -2.92 -13.24
C LEU A 267 9.97 -3.57 -13.09
N ILE A 268 11.02 -2.91 -13.60
CA ILE A 268 12.39 -3.43 -13.54
C ILE A 268 12.84 -3.58 -12.09
N LEU A 269 12.54 -2.59 -11.24
CA LEU A 269 12.91 -2.66 -9.84
C LEU A 269 12.21 -3.82 -9.14
N ASP A 270 10.89 -3.98 -9.28
CA ASP A 270 10.17 -5.06 -8.60
C ASP A 270 10.62 -6.46 -9.07
N LEU A 271 10.88 -6.66 -10.37
CA LEU A 271 11.40 -7.93 -10.89
C LEU A 271 12.83 -8.23 -10.43
N SER A 272 13.66 -7.21 -10.21
CA SER A 272 15.09 -7.37 -9.89
C SER A 272 15.44 -7.23 -8.41
N ALA A 273 14.64 -6.51 -7.61
CA ALA A 273 14.96 -6.14 -6.22
C ALA A 273 15.29 -7.36 -5.35
N GLY A 274 14.49 -8.42 -5.45
CA GLY A 274 14.72 -9.66 -4.74
C GLY A 274 16.10 -10.27 -5.05
N TYR A 275 16.48 -10.33 -6.33
CA TYR A 275 17.78 -10.85 -6.76
C TYR A 275 18.92 -9.93 -6.35
N LEU A 276 18.76 -8.62 -6.52
CA LEU A 276 19.75 -7.62 -6.17
C LEU A 276 20.11 -7.69 -4.68
N LEU A 277 19.12 -7.85 -3.80
CA LEU A 277 19.32 -7.99 -2.36
C LEU A 277 19.94 -9.33 -1.96
N PHE A 278 19.62 -10.41 -2.68
CA PHE A 278 20.04 -11.77 -2.31
C PHE A 278 21.55 -11.97 -2.50
N PHE A 279 22.11 -11.58 -3.65
CA PHE A 279 23.52 -11.82 -3.95
C PHE A 279 24.45 -10.80 -3.28
N ASP A 280 25.55 -11.29 -2.71
CA ASP A 280 26.52 -10.46 -1.97
C ASP A 280 27.08 -9.30 -2.79
N VAL A 281 27.34 -9.52 -4.09
CA VAL A 281 27.94 -8.54 -5.00
C VAL A 281 26.97 -7.40 -5.34
N THR A 282 25.69 -7.72 -5.54
CA THR A 282 24.68 -6.75 -5.95
C THR A 282 23.95 -6.09 -4.77
N ARG A 283 24.11 -6.63 -3.55
CA ARG A 283 23.33 -6.21 -2.37
C ARG A 283 23.38 -4.72 -2.09
N SER A 284 24.56 -4.10 -2.19
CA SER A 284 24.69 -2.65 -1.92
C SER A 284 23.86 -1.82 -2.90
N PHE A 285 23.82 -2.21 -4.18
CA PHE A 285 22.96 -1.59 -5.19
C PHE A 285 21.47 -1.84 -4.87
N GLY A 286 21.13 -3.09 -4.52
CA GLY A 286 19.76 -3.45 -4.11
C GLY A 286 19.28 -2.61 -2.93
N ILE A 287 20.08 -2.48 -1.87
CA ILE A 287 19.74 -1.66 -0.69
C ILE A 287 19.53 -0.20 -1.09
N PHE A 288 20.39 0.37 -1.94
CA PHE A 288 20.25 1.74 -2.40
C PHE A 288 18.93 1.97 -3.15
N PHE A 289 18.66 1.20 -4.21
CA PHE A 289 17.47 1.39 -5.04
C PHE A 289 16.17 1.07 -4.31
N VAL A 290 16.15 -0.01 -3.53
CA VAL A 290 14.97 -0.37 -2.72
C VAL A 290 14.71 0.70 -1.65
N SER A 291 15.75 1.23 -1.02
CA SER A 291 15.56 2.30 -0.02
C SER A 291 15.04 3.58 -0.65
N TYR A 292 15.60 3.96 -1.80
CA TYR A 292 15.12 5.11 -2.57
C TYR A 292 13.65 4.96 -2.97
N PHE A 293 13.27 3.80 -3.50
CA PHE A 293 11.89 3.49 -3.88
C PHE A 293 10.91 3.61 -2.71
N HIS A 294 11.23 3.03 -1.55
CA HIS A 294 10.35 3.13 -0.38
C HIS A 294 10.27 4.54 0.20
N CYS A 295 11.37 5.28 0.20
CA CYS A 295 11.36 6.69 0.56
C CYS A 295 10.47 7.50 -0.40
N MET A 296 10.58 7.28 -1.70
CA MET A 296 9.72 7.92 -2.70
C MET A 296 8.25 7.55 -2.50
N ASN A 297 7.92 6.27 -2.32
CA ASN A 297 6.56 5.80 -2.04
C ASN A 297 5.97 6.40 -0.77
N SER A 298 6.78 6.65 0.26
CA SER A 298 6.31 7.30 1.49
C SER A 298 5.86 8.75 1.29
N GLN A 299 6.29 9.38 0.19
CA GLN A 299 5.90 10.74 -0.19
C GLN A 299 4.78 10.72 -1.24
N LEU A 300 4.81 9.77 -2.18
CA LEU A 300 3.81 9.66 -3.26
C LEU A 300 2.47 9.14 -2.75
N PHE A 301 2.49 8.22 -1.81
CA PHE A 301 1.30 7.47 -1.44
C PHE A 301 1.09 7.47 0.08
N SER A 302 -0.17 7.59 0.49
CA SER A 302 -0.57 7.45 1.90
C SER A 302 -0.84 5.98 2.26
N ILE A 303 0.16 5.09 2.13
CA ILE A 303 0.01 3.63 2.35
C ILE A 303 0.47 3.18 3.74
N GLY A 304 0.39 4.09 4.72
CA GLY A 304 0.73 3.83 6.12
C GLY A 304 2.18 3.38 6.34
N MET A 305 2.38 2.42 7.25
CA MET A 305 3.71 2.03 7.74
C MET A 305 4.57 1.18 6.77
N PHE A 306 4.10 0.96 5.53
CA PHE A 306 4.70 -0.03 4.64
C PHE A 306 6.11 0.30 4.19
N SER A 307 6.33 1.50 3.68
CA SER A 307 7.67 1.94 3.27
C SER A 307 8.68 1.75 4.40
N TYR A 308 8.31 2.13 5.62
CA TYR A 308 9.17 2.00 6.80
C TYR A 308 9.40 0.54 7.20
N THR A 309 8.38 -0.32 7.09
CA THR A 309 8.49 -1.75 7.37
C THR A 309 9.39 -2.44 6.35
N MET A 310 9.25 -2.13 5.07
CA MET A 310 10.11 -2.68 4.03
C MET A 310 11.56 -2.20 4.20
N LEU A 311 11.79 -0.92 4.53
CA LEU A 311 13.11 -0.42 4.91
C LEU A 311 13.73 -1.19 6.09
N ALA A 312 12.92 -1.52 7.10
CA ALA A 312 13.37 -2.31 8.25
C ALA A 312 13.69 -3.78 7.90
N THR A 313 13.18 -4.30 6.78
CA THR A 313 13.50 -5.66 6.30
C THR A 313 14.80 -5.72 5.50
N SER A 314 15.23 -4.64 4.84
CA SER A 314 16.45 -4.63 4.01
C SER A 314 17.70 -5.14 4.73
N PRO A 315 17.97 -4.79 6.02
CA PRO A 315 19.13 -5.32 6.74
C PRO A 315 19.11 -6.84 6.96
N LEU A 316 17.96 -7.52 6.83
CA LEU A 316 17.90 -8.99 6.91
C LEU A 316 18.70 -9.67 5.82
N PHE A 317 18.91 -9.02 4.67
CA PHE A 317 19.67 -9.56 3.56
C PHE A 317 21.18 -9.44 3.76
N CYS A 318 21.65 -8.56 4.65
CA CYS A 318 23.06 -8.43 5.03
C CYS A 318 23.58 -9.67 5.77
N TYR A 319 24.91 -9.71 5.98
CA TYR A 319 25.55 -10.72 6.81
C TYR A 319 24.93 -10.77 8.21
N THR A 320 24.66 -11.95 8.75
CA THR A 320 23.84 -12.10 9.97
C THR A 320 24.46 -11.47 11.23
N ASP A 321 25.76 -11.23 11.22
CA ASP A 321 26.56 -10.59 12.26
C ASP A 321 26.77 -9.08 12.04
N TRP A 322 26.15 -8.48 11.02
CA TRP A 322 26.26 -7.05 10.72
C TRP A 322 25.98 -6.14 11.93
N PRO A 323 24.99 -6.42 12.82
CA PRO A 323 24.73 -5.53 13.95
C PRO A 323 25.91 -5.46 14.91
N ARG A 324 26.56 -6.60 15.17
CA ARG A 324 27.74 -6.68 16.04
C ARG A 324 28.86 -5.81 15.49
N ARG A 325 29.13 -5.93 14.18
CA ARG A 325 30.17 -5.15 13.49
C ARG A 325 29.86 -3.66 13.43
N PHE A 326 28.58 -3.31 13.28
CA PHE A 326 28.13 -1.93 13.20
C PHE A 326 28.22 -1.23 14.56
N PHE A 327 27.66 -1.82 15.61
CA PHE A 327 27.67 -1.23 16.95
C PHE A 327 29.03 -1.29 17.64
N ALA A 328 29.94 -2.18 17.21
CA ALA A 328 31.33 -2.21 17.71
C ALA A 328 32.08 -0.89 17.47
N ARG A 329 31.67 -0.10 16.47
CA ARG A 329 32.28 1.19 16.12
C ARG A 329 31.79 2.36 16.98
N PHE A 330 30.77 2.16 17.81
CA PHE A 330 30.20 3.22 18.62
C PHE A 330 31.01 3.47 19.90
N PRO A 331 31.05 4.73 20.41
CA PRO A 331 31.71 5.08 21.66
C PRO A 331 31.23 4.23 22.86
N GLU A 332 32.13 3.97 23.82
CA GLU A 332 31.85 3.07 24.94
C GLU A 332 30.67 3.53 25.82
N PHE A 333 30.46 4.85 25.98
CA PHE A 333 29.35 5.38 26.78
C PHE A 333 27.96 5.03 26.20
N LEU A 334 27.86 4.73 24.89
CA LEU A 334 26.61 4.30 24.26
C LEU A 334 26.38 2.79 24.37
N ARG A 335 27.40 1.99 24.73
CA ARG A 335 27.29 0.51 24.82
C ARG A 335 26.33 0.05 25.92
N ALA A 336 26.02 0.89 26.91
CA ALA A 336 25.05 0.57 27.96
C ALA A 336 23.60 0.44 27.43
N VAL A 337 23.27 1.13 26.33
CA VAL A 337 21.92 1.16 25.74
C VAL A 337 21.86 0.44 24.40
N LEU A 338 22.98 0.38 23.67
CA LEU A 338 23.06 -0.24 22.35
C LEU A 338 23.08 -1.78 22.38
N PRO A 339 22.72 -2.44 21.27
CA PRO A 339 22.78 -3.90 21.15
C PRO A 339 24.16 -4.46 21.48
N LEU A 340 24.18 -5.59 22.19
CA LEU A 340 25.41 -6.22 22.69
C LEU A 340 26.40 -6.48 21.55
N THR A 341 27.58 -5.84 21.64
CA THR A 341 28.78 -6.11 20.85
C THR A 341 29.55 -7.30 21.42
N SER A 342 28.83 -8.38 21.78
CA SER A 342 29.44 -9.57 22.38
C SER A 342 30.47 -10.14 21.41
N ASP A 343 31.63 -10.55 21.92
CA ASP A 343 32.67 -11.19 21.12
C ASP A 343 32.09 -12.48 20.51
N PRO A 344 32.57 -12.96 19.34
CA PRO A 344 32.11 -14.22 18.75
C PRO A 344 32.23 -15.42 19.71
N ALA A 345 33.10 -15.32 20.72
CA ALA A 345 33.26 -16.28 21.80
C ALA A 345 32.04 -16.39 22.75
N ASP A 346 31.19 -15.37 22.81
CA ASP A 346 29.97 -15.35 23.64
C ASP A 346 28.77 -16.06 22.96
N ILE A 347 28.94 -16.54 21.73
CA ILE A 347 27.86 -17.20 20.98
C ILE A 347 27.73 -18.65 21.45
N GLN A 348 26.52 -18.99 21.92
CA GLN A 348 26.27 -20.29 22.53
C GLN A 348 25.66 -21.28 21.55
N PRO A 349 25.96 -22.59 21.68
CA PRO A 349 25.29 -23.61 20.89
C PRO A 349 23.80 -23.72 21.26
N SER A 350 22.96 -23.97 20.27
CA SER A 350 21.51 -24.07 20.44
C SER A 350 21.03 -25.46 20.08
N THR A 351 20.13 -26.01 20.88
CA THR A 351 19.54 -27.32 20.56
C THR A 351 18.68 -27.29 19.29
N SER A 352 18.26 -26.11 18.82
CA SER A 352 17.49 -25.92 17.59
C SER A 352 18.34 -26.12 16.32
N CYS A 353 19.67 -26.14 16.44
CA CYS A 353 20.60 -26.21 15.32
C CYS A 353 21.22 -27.61 15.18
N VAL A 354 21.69 -27.93 13.97
CA VAL A 354 22.48 -29.12 13.65
C VAL A 354 23.92 -28.67 13.44
N TYR A 355 24.82 -29.21 14.26
CA TYR A 355 26.26 -28.98 14.15
C TYR A 355 26.90 -30.14 13.39
N SER A 356 27.73 -29.81 12.40
CA SER A 356 28.62 -30.79 11.79
C SER A 356 29.84 -30.92 12.69
N GLU A 357 30.12 -32.13 13.20
CA GLU A 357 31.36 -32.38 13.95
C GLU A 357 32.56 -32.19 13.01
N VAL A 358 33.44 -31.26 13.36
CA VAL A 358 34.83 -31.25 12.88
C VAL A 358 35.63 -31.94 13.97
N GLN A 359 36.08 -33.17 13.73
CA GLN A 359 36.98 -33.86 14.65
C GLN A 359 38.32 -33.10 14.71
N SER A 360 38.59 -32.45 15.83
CA SER A 360 39.96 -32.08 16.23
C SER A 360 40.69 -33.35 16.66
N THR A 361 41.28 -34.08 15.72
CA THR A 361 42.18 -35.18 16.04
C THR A 361 43.51 -34.65 16.55
N ASN A 362 43.64 -34.53 17.88
CA ASN A 362 44.93 -34.68 18.54
C ASN A 362 45.23 -36.16 18.72
N THR A 363 45.64 -36.87 17.66
CA THR A 363 46.62 -37.98 17.72
C THR A 363 47.00 -38.43 16.31
N GLU A 364 48.27 -38.76 16.15
CA GLU A 364 48.93 -39.09 14.89
C GLU A 364 48.38 -40.34 14.17
N ARG A 365 48.45 -40.28 12.83
CA ARG A 365 48.49 -41.36 11.81
C ARG A 365 47.19 -41.93 11.18
N GLN A 366 47.26 -41.90 9.85
CA GLN A 366 46.62 -42.72 8.80
C GLN A 366 45.26 -42.30 8.18
N GLU A 367 45.40 -41.56 7.07
CA GLU A 367 44.74 -41.68 5.76
C GLU A 367 43.39 -42.41 5.67
N THR A 368 42.30 -41.66 5.83
CA THR A 368 41.08 -41.75 5.00
C THR A 368 40.42 -40.37 4.96
N PRO A 369 39.76 -39.94 3.87
CA PRO A 369 39.06 -38.65 3.85
C PRO A 369 37.93 -38.67 4.89
N PRO A 370 37.85 -37.68 5.81
CA PRO A 370 36.87 -37.70 6.88
C PRO A 370 35.47 -37.46 6.29
N VAL A 371 34.66 -38.52 6.21
CA VAL A 371 33.23 -38.40 5.96
C VAL A 371 32.60 -37.78 7.21
N ALA A 372 32.26 -36.50 7.13
CA ALA A 372 31.59 -35.76 8.19
C ALA A 372 30.28 -36.48 8.60
N LYS A 373 30.26 -37.10 9.78
CA LYS A 373 29.03 -37.65 10.35
C LYS A 373 28.22 -36.49 10.94
N ALA A 374 27.19 -36.06 10.22
CA ALA A 374 26.23 -35.09 10.70
C ALA A 374 25.58 -35.58 12.02
N GLY A 375 25.46 -34.70 13.02
CA GLY A 375 24.76 -35.02 14.27
C GLY A 375 23.35 -35.55 13.98
N LYS A 376 22.88 -36.55 14.76
CA LYS A 376 21.60 -37.23 14.51
C LYS A 376 20.44 -36.23 14.34
N LEU A 377 19.83 -36.24 13.15
CA LEU A 377 18.68 -35.41 12.81
C LEU A 377 17.47 -35.76 13.69
N ARG A 378 16.99 -34.80 14.48
CA ARG A 378 15.81 -34.93 15.33
C ARG A 378 14.53 -34.62 14.55
N LEU A 379 13.39 -35.10 15.03
CA LEU A 379 12.07 -34.85 14.42
C LEU A 379 11.79 -33.34 14.26
N LYS A 380 12.11 -32.52 15.26
CA LYS A 380 11.94 -31.06 15.21
C LYS A 380 12.68 -30.39 14.04
N HIS A 381 13.86 -30.88 13.65
CA HIS A 381 14.63 -30.33 12.54
C HIS A 381 13.94 -30.65 11.20
N LYS A 382 13.42 -31.87 11.08
CA LYS A 382 12.62 -32.30 9.92
C LYS A 382 11.34 -31.50 9.81
N LEU A 383 10.62 -31.29 10.92
CA LEU A 383 9.39 -30.48 10.95
C LEU A 383 9.64 -29.03 10.54
N GLY A 384 10.71 -28.39 11.03
CA GLY A 384 11.10 -27.03 10.62
C GLY A 384 11.40 -26.93 9.12
N ALA A 385 12.09 -27.93 8.55
CA ALA A 385 12.34 -28.00 7.12
C ALA A 385 11.07 -28.24 6.30
N ILE A 386 10.18 -29.16 6.72
CA ILE A 386 8.89 -29.41 6.07
C ILE A 386 8.05 -28.14 6.07
N PHE A 387 7.94 -27.47 7.22
CA PHE A 387 7.23 -26.21 7.33
C PHE A 387 7.80 -25.16 6.38
N THR A 388 9.13 -25.04 6.30
CA THR A 388 9.79 -24.08 5.41
C THR A 388 9.41 -24.33 3.95
N VAL A 389 9.48 -25.58 3.50
CA VAL A 389 9.13 -25.95 2.12
C VAL A 389 7.64 -25.72 1.84
N LEU A 390 6.76 -26.19 2.74
CA LEU A 390 5.31 -26.02 2.59
C LEU A 390 4.93 -24.55 2.52
N TYR A 391 5.50 -23.71 3.39
CA TYR A 391 5.24 -22.28 3.41
C TYR A 391 5.66 -21.58 2.12
N ILE A 392 6.83 -21.94 1.56
CA ILE A 392 7.30 -21.36 0.30
C ILE A 392 6.37 -21.77 -0.86
N VAL A 393 5.98 -23.05 -0.91
CA VAL A 393 5.05 -23.55 -1.94
C VAL A 393 3.70 -22.86 -1.81
N GLU A 394 3.17 -22.72 -0.60
CA GLU A 394 1.95 -21.99 -0.30
C GLU A 394 2.05 -20.54 -0.80
N GLN A 395 3.08 -19.78 -0.40
CA GLN A 395 3.21 -18.36 -0.78
C GLN A 395 3.42 -18.13 -2.28
N LEU A 396 3.95 -19.12 -3.02
CA LEU A 396 4.00 -19.09 -4.48
C LEU A 396 2.66 -19.44 -5.13
N PHE A 397 1.88 -20.32 -4.50
CA PHE A 397 0.59 -20.80 -5.01
C PHE A 397 -0.54 -19.80 -4.77
N LEU A 398 -0.65 -19.27 -3.56
CA LEU A 398 -1.77 -18.47 -3.09
C LEU A 398 -2.09 -17.25 -4.00
N PRO A 399 -1.11 -16.46 -4.49
CA PRO A 399 -1.38 -15.33 -5.40
C PRO A 399 -2.05 -15.72 -6.73
N TYR A 400 -2.04 -17.00 -7.09
CA TYR A 400 -2.64 -17.56 -8.31
C TYR A 400 -3.82 -18.50 -8.02
N SER A 401 -4.24 -18.65 -6.76
CA SER A 401 -5.31 -19.56 -6.34
C SER A 401 -6.75 -19.10 -6.70
N HIS A 402 -6.88 -18.00 -7.46
CA HIS A 402 -8.16 -17.39 -7.82
C HIS A 402 -9.08 -18.28 -8.67
N PHE A 403 -8.55 -19.35 -9.26
CA PHE A 403 -9.37 -20.38 -9.92
C PHE A 403 -10.19 -21.21 -8.91
N ILE A 404 -9.80 -21.25 -7.64
CA ILE A 404 -10.56 -21.88 -6.55
C ILE A 404 -11.62 -20.91 -6.04
N THR A 405 -11.22 -19.66 -5.78
CA THR A 405 -12.08 -18.67 -5.12
C THR A 405 -12.75 -17.73 -6.14
N GLN A 406 -13.44 -18.32 -7.11
CA GLN A 406 -13.99 -17.62 -8.27
C GLN A 406 -15.01 -16.53 -7.92
N GLY A 407 -15.66 -16.61 -6.76
CA GLY A 407 -16.64 -15.62 -6.31
C GLY A 407 -16.06 -14.27 -5.94
N TYR A 408 -14.74 -14.21 -5.66
CA TYR A 408 -14.04 -12.96 -5.42
C TYR A 408 -13.44 -12.36 -6.70
N ASN A 409 -13.48 -13.07 -7.82
CA ASN A 409 -13.04 -12.52 -9.10
C ASN A 409 -14.04 -11.46 -9.53
N ASN A 410 -13.53 -10.27 -9.83
CA ASN A 410 -14.27 -9.18 -10.47
C ASN A 410 -13.62 -8.94 -11.84
N TRP A 411 -13.50 -7.69 -12.31
CA TRP A 411 -12.63 -7.39 -13.45
C TRP A 411 -11.15 -7.72 -13.19
N THR A 412 -10.77 -7.79 -11.92
CA THR A 412 -9.46 -8.26 -11.47
C THR A 412 -9.61 -9.60 -10.76
N ASN A 413 -8.69 -10.52 -11.02
CA ASN A 413 -8.72 -11.87 -10.45
C ASN A 413 -8.23 -11.92 -9.01
N GLY A 414 -8.93 -12.67 -8.17
CA GLY A 414 -8.57 -12.99 -6.79
C GLY A 414 -9.16 -12.06 -5.73
N LEU A 415 -9.04 -12.51 -4.48
CA LEU A 415 -9.43 -11.73 -3.31
C LEU A 415 -8.51 -10.51 -3.19
N TYR A 416 -9.12 -9.35 -3.01
CA TYR A 416 -8.39 -8.09 -2.91
C TYR A 416 -7.39 -8.07 -1.74
N GLY A 417 -6.17 -7.59 -2.00
CA GLY A 417 -5.12 -7.42 -0.98
C GLY A 417 -4.35 -8.70 -0.62
N TYR A 418 -4.46 -9.74 -1.45
CA TYR A 418 -3.86 -11.06 -1.21
C TYR A 418 -2.88 -11.51 -2.31
N SER A 419 -2.96 -10.92 -3.50
CA SER A 419 -2.28 -11.38 -4.73
C SER A 419 -1.01 -10.59 -5.09
N TRP A 420 -0.55 -9.69 -4.20
CA TRP A 420 0.62 -8.82 -4.39
C TRP A 420 0.53 -7.88 -5.61
N ASP A 421 -0.69 -7.56 -6.05
CA ASP A 421 -1.05 -6.72 -7.20
C ASP A 421 -1.04 -5.20 -6.90
N MET A 422 0.01 -4.75 -6.21
CA MET A 422 0.08 -3.39 -5.65
C MET A 422 0.15 -2.32 -6.76
N MET A 423 -0.84 -1.41 -6.75
CA MET A 423 -0.97 -0.23 -7.62
C MET A 423 -1.07 -0.53 -9.13
N VAL A 424 -1.49 -1.75 -9.52
CA VAL A 424 -1.66 -2.09 -10.95
C VAL A 424 -2.93 -1.49 -11.56
N HIS A 425 -3.97 -1.27 -10.73
CA HIS A 425 -5.27 -0.82 -11.20
C HIS A 425 -5.69 0.48 -10.51
N SER A 426 -5.99 1.50 -11.30
CA SER A 426 -6.70 2.70 -10.88
C SER A 426 -8.17 2.59 -11.27
N ARG A 427 -9.08 3.01 -10.39
CA ARG A 427 -10.52 2.99 -10.65
C ARG A 427 -11.15 4.35 -10.34
N SER A 428 -12.05 4.80 -11.21
CA SER A 428 -12.86 5.99 -10.99
C SER A 428 -14.34 5.66 -11.16
N HIS A 429 -15.20 6.25 -10.32
CA HIS A 429 -16.64 6.00 -10.30
C HIS A 429 -17.37 7.28 -10.71
N GLN A 430 -18.06 7.25 -11.84
CA GLN A 430 -18.88 8.38 -12.31
C GLN A 430 -20.23 8.43 -11.60
N HIS A 431 -20.89 7.27 -11.52
CA HIS A 431 -22.28 7.17 -11.11
C HIS A 431 -22.49 5.92 -10.25
N VAL A 432 -23.17 6.11 -9.12
CA VAL A 432 -23.50 5.05 -8.16
C VAL A 432 -24.91 5.29 -7.68
N LYS A 433 -25.84 4.49 -8.16
CA LYS A 433 -27.26 4.59 -7.83
C LYS A 433 -27.72 3.29 -7.19
N ILE A 434 -28.43 3.44 -6.06
CA ILE A 434 -29.06 2.35 -5.35
C ILE A 434 -30.56 2.60 -5.40
N THR A 435 -31.28 1.65 -5.98
CA THR A 435 -32.73 1.68 -6.07
C THR A 435 -33.30 0.56 -5.22
N TYR A 436 -34.29 0.88 -4.39
CA TYR A 436 -35.09 -0.13 -3.70
C TYR A 436 -36.50 -0.17 -4.30
N LYS A 437 -37.10 -1.35 -4.26
CA LYS A 437 -38.51 -1.56 -4.56
C LYS A 437 -39.13 -2.41 -3.46
N ASP A 438 -40.18 -1.92 -2.81
CA ASP A 438 -40.90 -2.74 -1.82
C ASP A 438 -41.78 -3.76 -2.55
N GLY A 439 -41.52 -5.05 -2.31
CA GLY A 439 -42.27 -6.16 -2.88
C GLY A 439 -43.76 -6.17 -2.51
N LYS A 440 -44.15 -5.50 -1.42
CA LYS A 440 -45.57 -5.41 -1.00
C LYS A 440 -46.30 -4.21 -1.56
N THR A 441 -45.70 -3.02 -1.49
CA THR A 441 -46.36 -1.78 -1.93
C THR A 441 -46.10 -1.47 -3.40
N GLY A 442 -45.01 -2.02 -3.97
CA GLY A 442 -44.52 -1.67 -5.29
C GLY A 442 -43.84 -0.30 -5.34
N GLU A 443 -43.69 0.39 -4.20
CA GLU A 443 -43.04 1.69 -4.12
C GLU A 443 -41.56 1.57 -4.49
N ILE A 444 -41.09 2.49 -5.34
CA ILE A 444 -39.70 2.57 -5.79
C ILE A 444 -39.09 3.82 -5.19
N GLY A 445 -37.91 3.68 -4.60
CA GLY A 445 -37.15 4.82 -4.08
C GLY A 445 -35.65 4.65 -4.26
N TYR A 446 -34.92 5.68 -3.83
CA TYR A 446 -33.48 5.77 -3.99
C TYR A 446 -32.78 5.91 -2.64
N LEU A 447 -31.63 5.25 -2.50
CA LEU A 447 -30.78 5.36 -1.32
C LEU A 447 -29.49 6.07 -1.67
N ASN A 448 -29.07 6.98 -0.78
CA ASN A 448 -27.74 7.56 -0.90
C ASN A 448 -26.69 6.48 -0.55
N PRO A 449 -25.72 6.19 -1.46
CA PRO A 449 -24.79 5.08 -1.29
C PRO A 449 -23.92 5.12 -0.02
N GLY A 450 -23.69 6.30 0.56
CA GLY A 450 -22.83 6.49 1.73
C GLY A 450 -23.54 6.51 3.09
N VAL A 451 -24.86 6.32 3.14
CA VAL A 451 -25.63 6.51 4.39
C VAL A 451 -25.32 5.44 5.43
N PHE A 452 -25.23 4.17 5.01
CA PHE A 452 -25.09 3.04 5.93
C PHE A 452 -23.67 2.49 5.99
N THR A 453 -22.69 3.14 5.35
CA THR A 453 -21.30 2.67 5.41
C THR A 453 -20.30 3.80 5.18
N GLN A 454 -19.16 3.72 5.88
CA GLN A 454 -18.05 4.67 5.73
C GLN A 454 -17.11 4.30 4.56
N SER A 455 -17.20 3.07 4.05
CA SER A 455 -16.32 2.62 2.97
C SER A 455 -16.93 2.83 1.59
N ARG A 456 -16.11 3.18 0.62
CA ARG A 456 -16.48 3.24 -0.80
C ARG A 456 -16.15 1.96 -1.56
N ARG A 457 -15.41 1.02 -0.97
CA ARG A 457 -14.85 -0.17 -1.67
C ARG A 457 -15.88 -1.23 -2.04
N TRP A 458 -17.03 -1.26 -1.38
CA TRP A 458 -18.06 -2.26 -1.65
C TRP A 458 -18.59 -2.19 -3.09
N LYS A 459 -18.46 -1.02 -3.75
CA LYS A 459 -18.90 -0.77 -5.13
C LYS A 459 -18.13 -1.57 -6.17
N ASP A 460 -16.94 -2.04 -5.82
CA ASP A 460 -15.96 -2.62 -6.73
C ASP A 460 -15.88 -4.15 -6.63
N HIS A 461 -16.57 -4.73 -5.65
CA HIS A 461 -16.42 -6.11 -5.23
C HIS A 461 -17.77 -6.77 -4.98
N GLY A 462 -18.11 -7.80 -5.78
CA GLY A 462 -19.41 -8.45 -5.70
C GLY A 462 -19.74 -9.06 -4.34
N ASP A 463 -18.74 -9.60 -3.63
CA ASP A 463 -18.94 -10.15 -2.28
C ASP A 463 -19.33 -9.07 -1.26
N MET A 464 -18.71 -7.89 -1.34
CA MET A 464 -19.04 -6.76 -0.48
C MET A 464 -20.37 -6.13 -0.88
N LEU A 465 -20.68 -6.06 -2.18
CA LEU A 465 -21.96 -5.55 -2.66
C LEU A 465 -23.12 -6.45 -2.18
N LYS A 466 -22.94 -7.78 -2.22
CA LYS A 466 -23.90 -8.73 -1.65
C LYS A 466 -24.07 -8.54 -0.14
N GLN A 467 -22.97 -8.36 0.60
CA GLN A 467 -23.03 -8.03 2.03
C GLN A 467 -23.77 -6.71 2.29
N TYR A 468 -23.59 -5.69 1.44
CA TYR A 468 -24.30 -4.43 1.56
C TYR A 468 -25.80 -4.60 1.31
N ALA A 469 -26.17 -5.27 0.22
CA ALA A 469 -27.57 -5.57 -0.10
C ALA A 469 -28.27 -6.31 1.06
N THR A 470 -27.61 -7.32 1.62
CA THR A 470 -28.15 -8.13 2.73
C THR A 470 -28.28 -7.30 4.02
N CYS A 471 -27.35 -6.38 4.25
CA CYS A 471 -27.42 -5.45 5.37
C CYS A 471 -28.57 -4.44 5.21
N LEU A 472 -28.76 -3.89 4.00
CA LEU A 472 -29.88 -2.99 3.71
C LEU A 472 -31.23 -3.70 3.87
N ASP A 473 -31.36 -4.95 3.40
CA ASP A 473 -32.55 -5.79 3.60
C ASP A 473 -32.93 -5.91 5.09
N GLN A 474 -31.94 -6.00 5.99
CA GLN A 474 -32.17 -6.03 7.44
C GLN A 474 -32.53 -4.67 8.05
N PHE A 475 -32.12 -3.55 7.44
CA PHE A 475 -32.31 -2.21 7.99
C PHE A 475 -33.54 -1.48 7.45
N LEU A 476 -33.87 -1.66 6.17
CA LEU A 476 -34.99 -0.99 5.51
C LEU A 476 -36.37 -1.26 6.17
N PRO A 477 -36.63 -2.42 6.81
CA PRO A 477 -37.85 -2.62 7.59
C PRO A 477 -38.05 -1.62 8.74
N ARG A 478 -36.99 -0.98 9.24
CA ARG A 478 -37.09 0.11 10.25
C ARG A 478 -37.66 1.41 9.68
N TYR A 479 -37.68 1.53 8.35
CA TYR A 479 -38.17 2.69 7.60
C TYR A 479 -39.46 2.37 6.83
N ASN A 480 -40.24 1.39 7.31
CA ASN A 480 -41.51 0.95 6.71
C ASN A 480 -41.40 0.26 5.33
N ILE A 481 -40.22 -0.21 4.92
CA ILE A 481 -40.03 -0.97 3.68
C ILE A 481 -39.88 -2.45 4.06
N THR A 482 -40.92 -3.25 3.81
CA THR A 482 -41.03 -4.57 4.47
C THR A 482 -40.47 -5.76 3.68
N ASP A 483 -40.42 -5.66 2.34
CA ASP A 483 -39.84 -6.69 1.46
C ASP A 483 -38.95 -6.02 0.40
N PRO A 484 -37.77 -5.48 0.78
CA PRO A 484 -36.95 -4.68 -0.11
C PRO A 484 -36.24 -5.53 -1.18
N GLU A 485 -36.55 -5.27 -2.45
CA GLU A 485 -35.70 -5.66 -3.58
C GLU A 485 -34.69 -4.54 -3.84
N ILE A 486 -33.41 -4.85 -3.98
CA ILE A 486 -32.35 -3.84 -4.08
C ILE A 486 -31.52 -4.02 -5.35
N TYR A 487 -31.48 -2.95 -6.14
CA TYR A 487 -30.82 -2.87 -7.43
C TYR A 487 -29.67 -1.85 -7.38
N PHE A 488 -28.55 -2.18 -8.01
CA PHE A 488 -27.36 -1.35 -8.02
C PHE A 488 -26.97 -1.00 -9.45
N ASP A 489 -26.87 0.30 -9.74
CA ASP A 489 -26.33 0.80 -11.00
C ASP A 489 -25.01 1.53 -10.72
N ILE A 490 -23.90 0.87 -11.03
CA ILE A 490 -22.54 1.32 -10.67
C ILE A 490 -21.69 1.40 -11.93
N TRP A 491 -21.24 2.61 -12.25
CA TRP A 491 -20.39 2.91 -13.39
C TRP A 491 -18.95 3.12 -12.94
N VAL A 492 -18.05 2.38 -13.56
CA VAL A 492 -16.63 2.35 -13.21
C VAL A 492 -15.80 2.43 -14.49
N SER A 493 -14.76 3.24 -14.46
CA SER A 493 -13.62 3.14 -15.36
C SER A 493 -12.44 2.52 -14.62
N ILE A 494 -11.72 1.63 -15.31
CA ILE A 494 -10.48 1.02 -14.83
C ILE A 494 -9.35 1.34 -15.80
N ASN A 495 -8.27 1.93 -15.31
CA ASN A 495 -7.09 2.34 -16.09
C ASN A 495 -7.50 3.12 -17.37
N GLU A 496 -8.26 4.20 -17.21
CA GLU A 496 -8.64 5.14 -18.29
C GLU A 496 -9.44 4.52 -19.45
N ARG A 497 -10.12 3.39 -19.23
CA ARG A 497 -11.10 2.85 -20.20
C ARG A 497 -12.42 3.65 -20.15
N PHE A 498 -13.33 3.34 -21.06
CA PHE A 498 -14.73 3.79 -20.96
C PHE A 498 -15.32 3.53 -19.56
N GLN A 499 -16.12 4.48 -19.08
CA GLN A 499 -17.04 4.25 -17.98
C GLN A 499 -18.07 3.21 -18.42
N GLN A 500 -18.16 2.10 -17.69
CA GLN A 500 -19.12 1.03 -17.97
C GLN A 500 -19.68 0.44 -16.68
N ARG A 501 -20.79 -0.29 -16.79
CA ARG A 501 -21.39 -0.97 -15.65
C ARG A 501 -20.55 -2.15 -15.20
N ILE A 502 -20.31 -2.25 -13.89
CA ILE A 502 -19.63 -3.41 -13.29
C ILE A 502 -20.61 -4.54 -12.89
N PHE A 503 -21.86 -4.21 -12.56
CA PHE A 503 -22.89 -5.18 -12.17
C PHE A 503 -24.17 -4.97 -12.98
N ASP A 504 -24.95 -6.03 -13.19
CA ASP A 504 -26.23 -5.95 -13.91
C ASP A 504 -27.28 -5.20 -13.06
N PRO A 505 -27.75 -4.01 -13.48
CA PRO A 505 -28.67 -3.19 -12.68
C PRO A 505 -30.09 -3.77 -12.61
N ARG A 506 -30.39 -4.84 -13.36
CA ARG A 506 -31.71 -5.48 -13.37
C ARG A 506 -31.85 -6.59 -12.34
N VAL A 507 -30.76 -6.94 -11.66
CA VAL A 507 -30.72 -8.06 -10.71
C VAL A 507 -31.01 -7.55 -9.30
N ASP A 508 -32.00 -8.15 -8.63
CA ASP A 508 -32.19 -7.98 -7.20
C ASP A 508 -31.06 -8.69 -6.44
N VAL A 509 -30.10 -7.92 -5.95
CA VAL A 509 -28.90 -8.48 -5.32
C VAL A 509 -29.21 -9.10 -3.96
N VAL A 510 -30.33 -8.77 -3.32
CA VAL A 510 -30.75 -9.43 -2.07
C VAL A 510 -31.06 -10.90 -2.32
N LYS A 511 -31.75 -11.22 -3.42
CA LYS A 511 -32.11 -12.60 -3.80
C LYS A 511 -31.06 -13.31 -4.66
N ALA A 512 -30.17 -12.56 -5.32
CA ALA A 512 -29.13 -13.14 -6.17
C ALA A 512 -28.17 -14.06 -5.42
N ASP A 513 -27.84 -15.21 -6.01
CA ASP A 513 -26.87 -16.13 -5.44
C ASP A 513 -25.44 -15.54 -5.50
N TRP A 514 -24.69 -15.76 -4.42
CA TRP A 514 -23.25 -15.50 -4.39
C TRP A 514 -22.55 -16.61 -3.61
N SER A 515 -21.37 -17.04 -4.07
CA SER A 515 -20.58 -18.08 -3.42
C SER A 515 -19.09 -17.81 -3.61
N PRO A 516 -18.23 -18.02 -2.61
CA PRO A 516 -16.78 -17.84 -2.76
C PRO A 516 -16.17 -18.69 -3.88
N PHE A 517 -16.79 -19.82 -4.24
CA PHE A 517 -16.23 -20.82 -5.14
C PHE A 517 -16.87 -20.84 -6.53
N ARG A 518 -17.90 -20.01 -6.78
CA ARG A 518 -18.57 -19.94 -8.08
C ARG A 518 -18.44 -18.54 -8.67
N PRO A 519 -18.35 -18.37 -10.00
CA PRO A 519 -18.30 -17.07 -10.62
C PRO A 519 -19.56 -16.25 -10.30
N ASN A 520 -19.39 -14.94 -10.19
CA ASN A 520 -20.51 -14.04 -9.98
C ASN A 520 -21.33 -13.91 -11.29
N THR A 521 -22.58 -14.37 -11.29
CA THR A 521 -23.44 -14.38 -12.49
C THR A 521 -23.98 -13.02 -12.88
N TRP A 522 -23.95 -12.05 -11.96
CA TRP A 522 -24.46 -10.69 -12.16
C TRP A 522 -23.33 -9.65 -12.27
N LEU A 523 -22.07 -10.10 -12.41
CA LEU A 523 -20.94 -9.27 -12.79
C LEU A 523 -20.93 -9.08 -14.31
N MET A 524 -20.84 -7.83 -14.76
CA MET A 524 -20.74 -7.49 -16.18
C MET A 524 -19.29 -7.70 -16.67
N PRO A 525 -19.09 -8.21 -17.89
CA PRO A 525 -17.75 -8.41 -18.42
C PRO A 525 -17.07 -7.05 -18.67
N LEU A 526 -15.76 -6.98 -18.44
CA LEU A 526 -14.98 -5.81 -18.84
C LEU A 526 -14.90 -5.77 -20.38
N LEU A 527 -15.31 -4.66 -21.00
CA LEU A 527 -15.23 -4.45 -22.46
C LEU A 527 -13.78 -4.21 -22.91
N VAL A 528 -12.95 -5.26 -22.87
CA VAL A 528 -11.51 -5.20 -23.19
C VAL A 528 -11.26 -4.81 -24.66
N ASP A 529 -12.14 -5.21 -25.57
CA ASP A 529 -12.03 -4.90 -27.00
C ASP A 529 -12.07 -3.40 -27.31
N LEU A 530 -12.60 -2.60 -26.37
CA LEU A 530 -12.65 -1.15 -26.47
C LEU A 530 -11.39 -0.46 -25.91
N SER A 531 -10.43 -1.20 -25.33
CA SER A 531 -9.20 -0.62 -24.76
C SER A 531 -8.39 0.26 -25.73
N PRO A 532 -8.30 -0.04 -27.05
CA PRO A 532 -7.59 0.82 -28.00
C PRO A 532 -8.17 2.25 -28.14
N TRP A 533 -9.38 2.52 -27.64
CA TRP A 533 -9.94 3.87 -27.65
C TRP A 533 -9.22 4.86 -26.73
N ARG A 534 -8.40 4.40 -25.80
CA ARG A 534 -7.63 5.27 -24.88
C ARG A 534 -6.79 6.32 -25.60
N THR A 535 -6.11 5.96 -26.70
CA THR A 535 -5.33 6.92 -27.47
C THR A 535 -6.23 7.98 -28.09
N LYS A 536 -7.41 7.59 -28.58
CA LYS A 536 -8.41 8.51 -29.09
C LYS A 536 -8.99 9.41 -28.00
N PHE A 537 -9.14 8.92 -26.77
CA PHE A 537 -9.58 9.77 -25.65
C PHE A 537 -8.60 10.91 -25.43
N GLN A 538 -7.30 10.60 -25.37
CA GLN A 538 -6.25 11.60 -25.21
C GLN A 538 -6.21 12.59 -26.39
N GLU A 539 -6.43 12.14 -27.62
CA GLU A 539 -6.54 13.00 -28.80
C GLU A 539 -7.74 13.95 -28.72
N ILE A 540 -8.91 13.45 -28.29
CA ILE A 540 -10.13 14.25 -28.16
C ILE A 540 -9.97 15.26 -27.01
N GLU A 541 -9.56 14.81 -25.83
CA GLU A 541 -9.32 15.67 -24.66
C GLU A 541 -8.29 16.76 -24.96
N GLY A 542 -7.20 16.43 -25.66
CA GLY A 542 -6.19 17.40 -26.07
C GLY A 542 -6.64 18.40 -27.13
N SER A 543 -7.77 18.17 -27.80
CA SER A 543 -8.35 19.09 -28.79
C SER A 543 -9.34 20.09 -28.19
N LEU A 544 -9.80 19.85 -26.96
CA LEU A 544 -10.75 20.70 -26.27
C LEU A 544 -10.06 21.80 -25.46
N ASP A 545 -10.83 22.82 -25.12
CA ASP A 545 -10.41 23.87 -24.20
C ASP A 545 -10.45 23.38 -22.74
N ASN A 546 -9.64 24.00 -21.88
CA ASN A 546 -9.51 23.60 -20.47
C ASN A 546 -10.81 23.74 -19.64
N GLN A 547 -11.86 24.34 -20.19
CA GLN A 547 -13.15 24.52 -19.51
C GLN A 547 -14.17 23.43 -19.87
N THR A 548 -13.90 22.65 -20.91
CA THR A 548 -14.77 21.57 -21.35
C THR A 548 -14.31 20.26 -20.76
N GLU A 549 -15.22 19.57 -20.08
CA GLU A 549 -15.02 18.24 -19.55
C GLU A 549 -15.68 17.20 -20.46
N ILE A 550 -15.07 16.01 -20.50
CA ILE A 550 -15.58 14.87 -21.27
C ILE A 550 -15.74 13.66 -20.38
N VAL A 551 -16.81 12.92 -20.61
CA VAL A 551 -17.03 11.60 -20.02
C VAL A 551 -17.30 10.59 -21.10
N PHE A 552 -16.40 9.64 -21.26
CA PHE A 552 -16.54 8.53 -22.21
C PHE A 552 -17.31 7.38 -21.58
N ILE A 553 -18.42 6.97 -22.21
CA ILE A 553 -19.31 5.92 -21.72
C ILE A 553 -19.41 4.78 -22.74
N ALA A 554 -19.40 3.54 -22.23
CA ALA A 554 -19.79 2.36 -22.98
C ALA A 554 -20.87 1.59 -22.20
N ASP A 555 -22.00 1.32 -22.85
CA ASP A 555 -23.13 0.62 -22.23
C ASP A 555 -23.55 -0.62 -23.02
N PHE A 556 -24.16 -1.58 -22.31
CA PHE A 556 -24.52 -2.88 -22.84
C PHE A 556 -25.88 -2.87 -23.56
N PRO A 557 -26.07 -3.72 -24.58
CA PRO A 557 -27.33 -3.86 -25.30
C PRO A 557 -28.55 -4.02 -24.40
N GLY A 558 -29.61 -3.26 -24.69
CA GLY A 558 -30.88 -3.33 -23.97
C GLY A 558 -30.87 -2.68 -22.57
N LEU A 559 -29.77 -2.05 -22.16
CA LEU A 559 -29.72 -1.19 -20.99
C LEU A 559 -29.88 0.29 -21.38
N HIS A 560 -30.11 1.12 -20.37
CA HIS A 560 -30.16 2.57 -20.54
C HIS A 560 -29.52 3.28 -19.36
N LEU A 561 -28.85 4.40 -19.63
CA LEU A 561 -28.39 5.34 -18.61
C LEU A 561 -29.43 6.44 -18.42
N GLU A 562 -30.03 6.50 -17.22
CA GLU A 562 -30.79 7.67 -16.78
C GLU A 562 -29.85 8.62 -16.06
N ASN A 563 -29.71 9.84 -16.57
CA ASN A 563 -28.83 10.85 -15.99
C ASN A 563 -29.57 12.19 -15.85
N PHE A 564 -29.19 12.95 -14.83
CA PHE A 564 -29.65 14.32 -14.61
C PHE A 564 -28.50 15.27 -14.93
N VAL A 565 -28.73 16.23 -15.82
CA VAL A 565 -27.74 17.27 -16.12
C VAL A 565 -27.98 18.42 -15.15
N SER A 566 -27.00 18.73 -14.28
CA SER A 566 -27.13 19.88 -13.36
C SER A 566 -27.31 21.18 -14.15
N GLU A 567 -28.02 22.15 -13.56
CA GLU A 567 -28.12 23.51 -14.10
C GLU A 567 -26.76 24.21 -14.20
N ASP A 568 -25.78 23.78 -13.38
CA ASP A 568 -24.40 24.25 -13.41
C ASP A 568 -23.64 23.84 -14.67
N LEU A 569 -24.12 22.80 -15.37
CA LEU A 569 -23.47 22.27 -16.57
C LEU A 569 -24.09 22.91 -17.81
N GLY A 570 -23.29 23.73 -18.50
CA GLY A 570 -23.68 24.39 -19.73
C GLY A 570 -23.26 23.64 -20.97
N ASN A 571 -24.02 23.84 -22.04
CA ASN A 571 -23.74 23.31 -23.38
C ASN A 571 -23.56 21.78 -23.43
N THR A 572 -24.22 21.05 -22.53
CA THR A 572 -24.13 19.59 -22.44
C THR A 572 -24.63 18.95 -23.74
N SER A 573 -23.79 18.13 -24.34
CA SER A 573 -24.10 17.39 -25.55
C SER A 573 -23.68 15.93 -25.42
N ILE A 574 -24.40 15.08 -26.14
CA ILE A 574 -24.13 13.66 -26.26
C ILE A 574 -23.71 13.40 -27.70
N GLN A 575 -22.53 12.84 -27.89
CA GLN A 575 -22.03 12.44 -29.21
C GLN A 575 -21.77 10.94 -29.24
N VAL A 576 -22.25 10.27 -30.29
CA VAL A 576 -22.06 8.83 -30.46
C VAL A 576 -20.71 8.56 -31.11
N LEU A 577 -19.93 7.66 -30.53
CA LEU A 577 -18.62 7.24 -31.02
C LEU A 577 -18.71 5.91 -31.79
N GLN A 578 -19.50 4.96 -31.28
CA GLN A 578 -19.71 3.63 -31.86
C GLN A 578 -21.08 3.08 -31.43
N GLY A 579 -21.70 2.25 -32.26
CA GLY A 579 -23.03 1.69 -32.01
C GLY A 579 -24.15 2.69 -32.28
N THR A 580 -25.35 2.38 -31.81
CA THR A 580 -26.54 3.23 -31.99
C THR A 580 -27.19 3.45 -30.64
N VAL A 581 -27.54 4.70 -30.34
CA VAL A 581 -28.25 5.05 -29.10
C VAL A 581 -29.55 5.76 -29.41
N ASN A 582 -30.54 5.59 -28.54
CA ASN A 582 -31.76 6.38 -28.55
C ASN A 582 -31.78 7.28 -27.31
N VAL A 583 -31.83 8.60 -27.51
CA VAL A 583 -31.84 9.59 -26.44
C VAL A 583 -33.28 10.07 -26.23
N GLU A 584 -33.85 9.74 -25.08
CA GLU A 584 -35.14 10.24 -24.62
C GLU A 584 -34.91 11.46 -23.72
N VAL A 585 -35.41 12.63 -24.15
CA VAL A 585 -35.48 13.82 -23.30
C VAL A 585 -36.82 13.79 -22.57
N VAL A 586 -36.79 13.47 -21.27
CA VAL A 586 -37.97 13.07 -20.49
C VAL A 586 -39.03 14.18 -20.45
N GLU A 587 -38.59 15.44 -20.32
CA GLU A 587 -39.49 16.59 -20.27
C GLU A 587 -40.15 16.89 -21.62
N GLU A 588 -39.40 16.74 -22.72
CA GLU A 588 -39.91 16.95 -24.08
C GLU A 588 -40.75 15.78 -24.59
N LYS A 589 -40.66 14.61 -23.94
CA LYS A 589 -41.25 13.33 -24.40
C LYS A 589 -40.87 12.99 -25.85
N LYS A 590 -39.64 13.35 -26.23
CA LYS A 590 -39.09 13.10 -27.57
C LYS A 590 -37.92 12.13 -27.49
N ASN A 591 -37.88 11.24 -28.47
CA ASN A 591 -36.86 10.23 -28.64
C ASN A 591 -36.07 10.55 -29.91
N TYR A 592 -34.75 10.59 -29.80
CA TYR A 592 -33.82 10.87 -30.89
C TYR A 592 -32.89 9.68 -31.07
N THR A 593 -32.95 9.02 -32.21
CA THR A 593 -31.99 7.96 -32.55
C THR A 593 -30.75 8.59 -33.16
N LEU A 594 -29.58 8.28 -32.59
CA LEU A 594 -28.30 8.82 -33.01
C LEU A 594 -27.39 7.70 -33.52
N GLN A 595 -26.73 7.96 -34.64
CA GLN A 595 -25.72 7.12 -35.27
C GLN A 595 -24.30 7.62 -34.97
N PRO A 596 -23.25 6.80 -35.20
CA PRO A 596 -21.87 7.21 -34.97
C PRO A 596 -21.52 8.53 -35.66
N GLY A 597 -20.95 9.47 -34.90
CA GLY A 597 -20.61 10.82 -35.35
C GLY A 597 -21.72 11.86 -35.14
N GLU A 598 -22.97 11.44 -34.95
CA GLU A 598 -24.08 12.35 -34.66
C GLU A 598 -24.04 12.82 -33.20
N GLN A 599 -24.52 14.04 -32.98
CA GLN A 599 -24.59 14.67 -31.67
C GLN A 599 -25.95 15.32 -31.42
N ILE A 600 -26.35 15.35 -30.15
CA ILE A 600 -27.53 16.08 -29.69
C ILE A 600 -27.20 16.91 -28.45
N LYS A 601 -27.83 18.08 -28.33
CA LYS A 601 -27.78 18.86 -27.08
C LYS A 601 -28.89 18.40 -26.15
N VAL A 602 -28.56 18.24 -24.88
CA VAL A 602 -29.54 17.92 -23.82
C VAL A 602 -29.73 19.12 -22.91
N PRO A 603 -30.97 19.42 -22.50
CA PRO A 603 -31.24 20.56 -21.63
C PRO A 603 -30.62 20.36 -20.23
N ALA A 604 -30.11 21.44 -19.66
CA ALA A 604 -29.67 21.48 -18.27
C ALA A 604 -30.89 21.52 -17.33
N GLY A 605 -30.73 21.02 -16.10
CA GLY A 605 -31.80 20.93 -15.11
C GLY A 605 -32.83 19.82 -15.38
N ALA A 606 -32.56 18.92 -16.33
CA ALA A 606 -33.52 17.92 -16.79
C ALA A 606 -32.93 16.50 -16.78
N TYR A 607 -33.83 15.51 -16.73
CA TYR A 607 -33.49 14.10 -16.91
C TYR A 607 -33.53 13.70 -18.38
N HIS A 608 -32.59 12.86 -18.77
CA HIS A 608 -32.61 12.16 -20.05
C HIS A 608 -32.22 10.70 -19.87
N LYS A 609 -32.65 9.87 -20.83
CA LYS A 609 -32.32 8.46 -20.87
C LYS A 609 -31.63 8.15 -22.18
N VAL A 610 -30.45 7.53 -22.10
CA VAL A 610 -29.71 7.05 -23.26
C VAL A 610 -29.86 5.54 -23.32
N TYR A 611 -30.63 5.05 -24.29
CA TYR A 611 -30.86 3.62 -24.50
C TYR A 611 -29.85 3.06 -25.51
N THR A 612 -29.21 1.94 -25.17
CA THR A 612 -28.36 1.19 -26.08
C THR A 612 -29.22 0.25 -26.93
N VAL A 613 -29.37 0.57 -28.21
CA VAL A 613 -30.25 -0.14 -29.16
C VAL A 613 -29.50 -1.04 -30.15
N SER A 614 -28.18 -0.92 -30.23
CA SER A 614 -27.34 -1.82 -31.05
C SER A 614 -27.22 -3.23 -30.46
N GLU A 615 -26.85 -4.19 -31.30
CA GLU A 615 -26.55 -5.57 -30.89
C GLU A 615 -25.28 -5.69 -30.07
N GLU A 616 -24.32 -4.78 -30.30
CA GLU A 616 -23.09 -4.62 -29.53
C GLU A 616 -23.18 -3.41 -28.58
N ALA A 617 -22.19 -3.27 -27.70
CA ALA A 617 -22.11 -2.12 -26.81
C ALA A 617 -22.07 -0.79 -27.60
N SER A 618 -22.85 0.19 -27.13
CA SER A 618 -22.79 1.55 -27.68
C SER A 618 -21.82 2.40 -26.88
N CYS A 619 -20.96 3.11 -27.60
CA CYS A 619 -19.99 4.04 -27.03
C CYS A 619 -20.42 5.47 -27.39
N TYR A 620 -20.49 6.32 -26.40
CA TYR A 620 -20.84 7.73 -26.56
C TYR A 620 -20.11 8.56 -25.53
N MET A 621 -20.01 9.85 -25.77
CA MET A 621 -19.40 10.78 -24.83
C MET A 621 -20.35 11.91 -24.46
N TYR A 622 -20.28 12.32 -23.19
CA TYR A 622 -20.82 13.60 -22.76
C TYR A 622 -19.73 14.65 -22.90
N ILE A 623 -20.09 15.77 -23.50
CA ILE A 623 -19.26 16.97 -23.55
C ILE A 623 -20.04 18.05 -22.83
N TYR A 624 -19.48 18.65 -21.79
CA TYR A 624 -20.13 19.72 -21.04
C TYR A 624 -19.11 20.73 -20.53
N VAL A 625 -19.58 21.95 -20.29
CA VAL A 625 -18.78 23.02 -19.67
C VAL A 625 -19.33 23.25 -18.27
N ASN A 626 -18.46 23.19 -17.26
CA ASN A 626 -18.83 23.56 -15.91
C ASN A 626 -18.96 25.10 -15.83
N THR A 627 -20.16 25.62 -16.05
CA THR A 627 -20.39 27.07 -16.15
C THR A 627 -20.19 27.77 -14.83
N THR A 628 -20.51 27.11 -13.72
CA THR A 628 -20.31 27.64 -12.37
C THR A 628 -18.82 27.79 -12.07
N GLU A 629 -18.00 26.80 -12.43
CA GLU A 629 -16.55 26.88 -12.27
C GLU A 629 -15.90 27.90 -13.22
N ALA A 630 -16.31 27.93 -14.48
CA ALA A 630 -15.82 28.90 -15.45
C ALA A 630 -16.11 30.34 -15.00
N ALA A 631 -17.35 30.62 -14.56
CA ALA A 631 -17.74 31.93 -14.03
C ALA A 631 -16.99 32.29 -12.74
N LEU A 632 -16.78 31.30 -11.85
CA LEU A 632 -16.01 31.49 -10.63
C LEU A 632 -14.55 31.87 -10.93
N GLN A 633 -13.93 31.20 -11.88
CA GLN A 633 -12.55 31.45 -12.29
C GLN A 633 -12.40 32.83 -12.95
N GLU A 634 -13.36 33.25 -13.77
CA GLU A 634 -13.40 34.60 -14.32
C GLU A 634 -13.52 35.67 -13.21
N ASN A 635 -14.44 35.48 -12.26
CA ASN A 635 -14.62 36.37 -11.13
C ASN A 635 -13.35 36.48 -10.27
N PHE A 636 -12.69 35.35 -9.99
CA PHE A 636 -11.42 35.34 -9.27
C PHE A 636 -10.30 36.06 -10.03
N THR A 637 -10.27 35.96 -11.35
CA THR A 637 -9.29 36.67 -12.19
C THR A 637 -9.51 38.18 -12.09
N LYS A 638 -10.77 38.63 -12.19
CA LYS A 638 -11.15 40.05 -12.01
C LYS A 638 -10.80 40.58 -10.61
N LEU A 639 -11.11 39.82 -9.55
CA LEU A 639 -10.78 40.21 -8.18
C LEU A 639 -9.27 40.32 -7.97
N PHE A 640 -8.50 39.40 -8.56
CA PHE A 640 -7.04 39.43 -8.51
C PHE A 640 -6.47 40.66 -9.24
N GLU A 641 -6.96 40.98 -10.45
CA GLU A 641 -6.55 42.18 -11.19
C GLU A 641 -6.88 43.49 -10.45
N ILE A 642 -8.06 43.57 -9.81
CA ILE A 642 -8.42 44.71 -8.96
C ILE A 642 -7.45 44.84 -7.79
N GLN A 643 -7.15 43.73 -7.11
CA GLN A 643 -6.22 43.73 -6.00
C GLN A 643 -4.80 44.15 -6.42
N GLU A 644 -4.33 43.73 -7.60
CA GLU A 644 -3.05 44.18 -8.15
C GLU A 644 -3.05 45.68 -8.49
N ARG A 645 -4.14 46.20 -9.07
CA ARG A 645 -4.28 47.64 -9.36
C ARG A 645 -4.27 48.50 -8.10
N VAL A 646 -4.94 48.04 -7.05
CA VAL A 646 -4.91 48.68 -5.72
C VAL A 646 -3.49 48.65 -5.14
N ARG A 647 -2.82 47.50 -5.22
CA ARG A 647 -1.46 47.33 -4.70
C ARG A 647 -0.42 48.19 -5.43
N ASN A 648 -0.58 48.33 -6.74
CA ASN A 648 0.30 49.13 -7.60
C ASN A 648 -0.03 50.63 -7.56
N GLY A 649 -1.09 51.04 -6.84
CA GLY A 649 -1.50 52.44 -6.71
C GLY A 649 -2.08 53.05 -7.99
N THR A 650 -2.45 52.22 -8.98
CA THR A 650 -3.05 52.65 -10.24
C THR A 650 -4.57 52.82 -10.15
N GLU A 651 -5.19 52.31 -9.08
CA GLU A 651 -6.61 52.50 -8.82
C GLU A 651 -6.85 53.85 -8.12
N THR A 652 -7.44 54.81 -8.84
CA THR A 652 -7.68 56.18 -8.34
C THR A 652 -9.08 56.38 -7.77
N GLU A 653 -10.00 55.45 -8.02
CA GLU A 653 -11.38 55.52 -7.54
C GLU A 653 -11.57 54.71 -6.23
N PRO A 654 -12.40 55.18 -5.29
CA PRO A 654 -12.69 54.44 -4.06
C PRO A 654 -13.49 53.16 -4.38
N LEU A 655 -12.98 52.02 -3.92
CA LEU A 655 -13.64 50.73 -4.12
C LEU A 655 -15.03 50.68 -3.42
N PRO A 656 -16.01 50.02 -4.04
CA PRO A 656 -17.29 49.69 -3.41
C PRO A 656 -17.10 48.99 -2.05
N PRO A 657 -18.03 49.16 -1.10
CA PRO A 657 -17.93 48.58 0.25
C PRO A 657 -17.74 47.05 0.24
N GLU A 658 -18.31 46.35 -0.74
CA GLU A 658 -18.19 44.90 -0.91
C GLU A 658 -16.76 44.44 -1.27
N LEU A 659 -15.97 45.31 -1.92
CA LEU A 659 -14.60 45.04 -2.36
C LEU A 659 -13.53 45.64 -1.42
N GLN A 660 -13.94 46.42 -0.41
CA GLN A 660 -13.03 46.98 0.61
C GLN A 660 -12.19 45.92 1.33
N PRO A 661 -12.67 44.69 1.62
CA PRO A 661 -11.84 43.63 2.20
C PRO A 661 -10.60 43.26 1.37
N LEU A 662 -10.58 43.55 0.05
CA LEU A 662 -9.42 43.30 -0.81
C LEU A 662 -8.24 44.26 -0.53
N ILE A 663 -8.52 45.40 0.10
CA ILE A 663 -7.52 46.42 0.49
C ILE A 663 -6.76 45.99 1.75
N ALA A 664 -7.37 45.14 2.58
CA ALA A 664 -6.79 44.72 3.85
C ALA A 664 -5.41 44.08 3.61
N ALA A 665 -4.43 44.49 4.42
CA ALA A 665 -3.07 43.97 4.31
C ALA A 665 -3.08 42.44 4.47
N ASP A 666 -2.11 41.77 3.85
CA ASP A 666 -2.00 40.30 3.73
C ASP A 666 -2.16 39.48 5.03
N ASN A 667 -2.16 40.14 6.19
CA ASN A 667 -2.18 39.60 7.56
C ASN A 667 -3.46 39.93 8.37
N ASP A 668 -4.50 40.52 7.78
CA ASP A 668 -5.75 40.77 8.51
C ASP A 668 -6.67 39.55 8.48
N ASP A 669 -6.59 38.71 9.53
CA ASP A 669 -7.44 37.54 9.71
C ASP A 669 -8.95 37.90 9.81
N GLY A 670 -9.29 39.18 10.02
CA GLY A 670 -10.66 39.69 10.10
C GLY A 670 -11.30 40.02 8.74
N ALA A 671 -10.52 40.14 7.66
CA ALA A 671 -11.03 40.56 6.35
C ALA A 671 -12.00 39.53 5.72
N GLU A 672 -11.81 38.23 6.00
CA GLU A 672 -12.72 37.16 5.57
C GLU A 672 -14.08 37.24 6.29
N VAL A 673 -14.08 37.61 7.58
CA VAL A 673 -15.28 37.71 8.41
C VAL A 673 -16.08 38.97 8.09
N ASN A 674 -15.40 40.01 7.64
CA ASN A 674 -16.00 41.31 7.30
C ASN A 674 -16.48 41.40 5.84
N ALA A 675 -16.20 40.39 5.00
CA ALA A 675 -16.65 40.35 3.61
C ALA A 675 -18.15 40.00 3.52
N THR A 676 -18.94 40.90 2.94
CA THR A 676 -20.37 40.71 2.72
C THR A 676 -20.69 39.92 1.45
N ASP A 677 -19.82 39.98 0.43
CA ASP A 677 -19.97 39.22 -0.81
C ASP A 677 -19.40 37.79 -0.65
N PRO A 678 -20.19 36.73 -0.89
CA PRO A 678 -19.74 35.35 -0.80
C PRO A 678 -18.58 35.00 -1.76
N ILE A 679 -18.50 35.63 -2.94
CA ILE A 679 -17.42 35.39 -3.92
C ILE A 679 -16.12 36.00 -3.41
N VAL A 680 -16.17 37.23 -2.85
CA VAL A 680 -15.01 37.88 -2.23
C VAL A 680 -14.55 37.09 -1.01
N GLN A 681 -15.47 36.61 -0.17
CA GLN A 681 -15.16 35.75 0.96
C GLN A 681 -14.46 34.46 0.50
N LEU A 682 -14.99 33.79 -0.52
CA LEU A 682 -14.40 32.58 -1.07
C LEU A 682 -13.01 32.83 -1.68
N PHE A 683 -12.83 33.97 -2.38
CA PHE A 683 -11.54 34.40 -2.92
C PHE A 683 -10.50 34.63 -1.82
N LEU A 684 -10.84 35.39 -0.78
CA LEU A 684 -9.96 35.66 0.37
C LEU A 684 -9.60 34.36 1.11
N LYS A 685 -10.57 33.47 1.28
CA LYS A 685 -10.36 32.13 1.85
C LYS A 685 -9.40 31.29 1.01
N ARG A 686 -9.54 31.32 -0.33
CA ARG A 686 -8.60 30.65 -1.26
C ARG A 686 -7.20 31.23 -1.14
N GLN A 687 -7.05 32.56 -1.07
CA GLN A 687 -5.75 33.20 -0.88
C GLN A 687 -5.10 32.85 0.46
N ARG A 688 -5.86 32.86 1.56
CA ARG A 688 -5.39 32.43 2.87
C ARG A 688 -4.88 30.99 2.83
N ARG A 689 -5.65 30.08 2.22
CA ARG A 689 -5.25 28.68 2.00
C ARG A 689 -3.94 28.59 1.20
N MET A 690 -3.80 29.33 0.11
CA MET A 690 -2.56 29.35 -0.69
C MET A 690 -1.37 29.91 0.09
N LYS A 691 -1.56 31.00 0.86
CA LYS A 691 -0.53 31.58 1.73
C LYS A 691 -0.11 30.61 2.82
N GLU A 692 -1.06 29.92 3.45
CA GLU A 692 -0.76 28.88 4.42
C GLU A 692 0.04 27.74 3.79
N VAL A 693 -0.37 27.23 2.62
CA VAL A 693 0.39 26.20 1.90
C VAL A 693 1.80 26.69 1.57
N LYS A 694 1.96 27.94 1.12
CA LYS A 694 3.27 28.55 0.87
C LYS A 694 4.11 28.66 2.14
N LYS A 695 3.54 29.17 3.23
CA LYS A 695 4.16 29.23 4.57
C LYS A 695 4.55 27.83 5.06
N ARG A 696 3.73 26.80 4.79
CA ARG A 696 4.03 25.40 5.12
C ARG A 696 5.20 24.87 4.30
N ARG A 697 5.29 25.21 3.00
CA ARG A 697 6.40 24.86 2.11
C ARG A 697 7.69 25.59 2.48
N GLU A 698 7.62 26.85 2.88
CA GLU A 698 8.77 27.67 3.27
C GLU A 698 9.19 27.48 4.73
N ALA A 699 8.37 26.80 5.54
CA ALA A 699 8.67 26.54 6.94
C ALA A 699 9.98 25.75 7.11
N GLY A 700 10.83 26.25 7.99
CA GLY A 700 12.08 25.60 8.37
C GLY A 700 11.86 24.22 8.99
N ILE A 701 12.90 23.40 8.98
CA ILE A 701 12.87 22.00 9.48
C ILE A 701 12.34 21.93 10.92
N LEU A 702 12.79 22.84 11.80
CA LEU A 702 12.35 22.87 13.20
C LEU A 702 10.84 23.12 13.34
N GLN A 703 10.27 24.05 12.58
CA GLN A 703 8.83 24.33 12.60
C GLN A 703 7.99 23.18 12.04
N ARG A 704 8.55 22.40 11.10
CA ARG A 704 7.90 21.19 10.59
C ARG A 704 7.92 20.07 11.63
N ILE A 705 9.05 19.89 12.32
CA ILE A 705 9.21 18.91 13.40
C ILE A 705 8.27 19.26 14.56
N ASP A 706 8.21 20.53 14.96
CA ASP A 706 7.35 21.00 16.04
C ASP A 706 5.86 20.71 15.74
N ARG A 707 5.36 21.18 14.58
CA ARG A 707 3.97 20.89 14.16
C ARG A 707 3.68 19.40 14.05
N PHE A 708 4.62 18.61 13.52
CA PHE A 708 4.49 17.16 13.48
C PHE A 708 4.39 16.58 14.90
N ALA A 709 5.28 16.99 15.80
CA ALA A 709 5.32 16.51 17.19
C ALA A 709 4.03 16.88 17.93
N VAL A 710 3.54 18.11 17.79
CA VAL A 710 2.28 18.56 18.42
C VAL A 710 1.09 17.77 17.88
N LYS A 711 0.96 17.63 16.56
CA LYS A 711 -0.12 16.83 15.95
C LYS A 711 -0.10 15.38 16.43
N LYS A 712 1.08 14.76 16.49
CA LYS A 712 1.25 13.38 16.98
C LYS A 712 0.98 13.28 18.48
N TYR A 713 1.37 14.28 19.27
CA TYR A 713 1.07 14.35 20.70
C TYR A 713 -0.44 14.31 20.96
N TYR A 714 -1.22 15.18 20.32
CA TYR A 714 -2.69 15.20 20.53
C TYR A 714 -3.36 13.91 20.06
N THR A 715 -2.90 13.33 18.95
CA THR A 715 -3.42 12.04 18.45
C THR A 715 -3.16 10.90 19.44
N ILE A 716 -1.93 10.78 19.93
CA ILE A 716 -1.54 9.75 20.90
C ILE A 716 -2.22 9.97 22.25
N ARG A 717 -2.28 11.23 22.73
CA ARG A 717 -2.97 11.62 23.96
C ARG A 717 -4.44 11.19 23.91
N ARG A 718 -5.15 11.51 22.82
CA ARG A 718 -6.54 11.08 22.63
C ARG A 718 -6.68 9.57 22.72
N GLY A 719 -5.85 8.82 21.97
CA GLY A 719 -5.89 7.36 22.00
C GLY A 719 -5.70 6.78 23.39
N PHE A 720 -4.73 7.29 24.15
CA PHE A 720 -4.49 6.84 25.53
C PHE A 720 -5.65 7.19 26.47
N LEU A 721 -6.18 8.42 26.39
CA LEU A 721 -7.31 8.85 27.23
C LEU A 721 -8.57 8.02 26.94
N MET A 722 -8.93 7.85 25.67
CA MET A 722 -10.09 7.03 25.27
C MET A 722 -9.92 5.57 25.71
N THR A 723 -8.71 5.03 25.58
CA THR A 723 -8.38 3.69 26.09
C THR A 723 -8.54 3.61 27.60
N ALA A 724 -8.06 4.61 28.35
CA ALA A 724 -8.19 4.64 29.80
C ALA A 724 -9.66 4.70 30.25
N ILE A 725 -10.49 5.50 29.56
CA ILE A 725 -11.94 5.58 29.78
C ILE A 725 -12.58 4.20 29.55
N ALA A 726 -12.30 3.57 28.41
CA ALA A 726 -12.84 2.25 28.08
C ALA A 726 -12.41 1.16 29.08
N MET A 727 -11.12 1.14 29.46
CA MET A 727 -10.60 0.19 30.45
C MET A 727 -11.24 0.39 31.83
N ARG A 728 -11.49 1.65 32.23
CA ARG A 728 -12.26 1.95 33.43
C ARG A 728 -13.69 1.43 33.32
N ASN A 729 -14.38 1.70 32.21
CA ASN A 729 -15.76 1.23 31.98
C ASN A 729 -15.88 -0.30 32.11
N LEU A 730 -14.91 -1.04 31.58
CA LEU A 730 -14.86 -2.50 31.73
C LEU A 730 -14.63 -2.96 33.17
N ALA A 731 -13.82 -2.22 33.94
CA ALA A 731 -13.43 -2.62 35.30
C ALA A 731 -14.48 -2.27 36.36
N VAL A 732 -15.13 -1.11 36.26
CA VAL A 732 -16.04 -0.57 37.30
C VAL A 732 -17.44 -0.21 36.78
N GLY A 733 -17.71 -0.40 35.49
CA GLY A 733 -18.98 -0.05 34.85
C GLY A 733 -19.02 1.38 34.29
N LEU A 734 -20.10 1.69 33.56
CA LEU A 734 -20.34 2.99 32.95
C LEU A 734 -20.66 4.05 34.02
N PRO A 735 -19.97 5.21 34.02
CA PRO A 735 -20.33 6.33 34.90
C PRO A 735 -21.63 7.03 34.42
N PRO A 736 -22.15 8.00 35.18
CA PRO A 736 -23.22 8.88 34.70
C PRO A 736 -22.87 9.57 33.37
N LEU A 737 -23.88 9.77 32.51
CA LEU A 737 -23.69 10.27 31.14
C LEU A 737 -22.97 11.63 31.11
N ASP A 738 -23.31 12.56 32.01
CA ASP A 738 -22.67 13.88 32.09
C ASP A 738 -21.16 13.81 32.35
N GLN A 739 -20.76 12.84 33.19
CA GLN A 739 -19.35 12.61 33.46
C GLN A 739 -18.65 12.02 32.23
N LEU A 740 -19.28 11.03 31.59
CA LEU A 740 -18.73 10.41 30.38
C LEU A 740 -18.54 11.42 29.25
N THR A 741 -19.53 12.30 29.03
CA THR A 741 -19.46 13.36 28.01
C THR A 741 -18.30 14.31 28.26
N ARG A 742 -18.11 14.78 29.49
CA ARG A 742 -16.97 15.65 29.85
C ARG A 742 -15.62 14.96 29.67
N GLU A 743 -15.52 13.67 30.01
CA GLU A 743 -14.30 12.88 29.82
C GLU A 743 -13.95 12.75 28.32
N ILE A 744 -14.96 12.47 27.48
CA ILE A 744 -14.79 12.37 26.02
C ILE A 744 -14.45 13.74 25.40
N GLU A 745 -15.10 14.83 25.84
CA GLU A 745 -14.77 16.19 25.41
C GLU A 745 -13.32 16.55 25.75
N PHE A 746 -12.86 16.22 26.96
CA PHE A 746 -11.48 16.44 27.37
C PHE A 746 -10.48 15.63 26.54
N ALA A 747 -10.84 14.40 26.16
CA ALA A 747 -10.04 13.57 25.26
C ALA A 747 -10.01 14.13 23.83
N ASN A 748 -11.09 14.78 23.39
CA ASN A 748 -11.24 15.40 22.06
C ASN A 748 -10.62 16.80 21.92
N LEU A 749 -10.14 17.41 23.01
CA LEU A 749 -9.47 18.73 22.97
C LEU A 749 -8.31 18.73 21.95
N LYS A 750 -8.43 19.60 20.93
CA LYS A 750 -7.42 19.85 19.90
C LYS A 750 -6.51 21.03 20.29
N GLU A 751 -5.47 21.25 19.51
CA GLU A 751 -4.51 22.34 19.68
C GLU A 751 -5.17 23.73 19.64
N PRO A 752 -4.75 24.72 20.46
CA PRO A 752 -5.38 26.05 20.55
C PRO A 752 -5.34 26.92 19.28
N GLN A 753 -4.55 26.56 18.25
CA GLN A 753 -4.42 27.31 17.00
C GLN A 753 -4.95 26.56 15.76
N ALA A 754 -5.53 25.37 15.94
CA ALA A 754 -6.12 24.62 14.83
C ALA A 754 -7.60 24.98 14.70
N ASP A 755 -7.89 26.18 14.19
CA ASP A 755 -9.25 26.52 13.78
C ASP A 755 -9.71 25.54 12.69
N GLY A 756 -10.87 24.92 12.96
CA GLY A 756 -11.74 24.21 12.03
C GLY A 756 -11.11 23.24 11.03
N SER A 757 -10.97 21.97 11.41
CA SER A 757 -11.34 20.76 10.62
C SER A 757 -11.29 20.76 9.07
N GLN A 758 -10.40 21.51 8.42
CA GLN A 758 -10.26 21.53 6.96
C GLN A 758 -9.22 20.52 6.47
N GLU A 759 -8.32 20.04 7.33
CA GLU A 759 -7.23 19.14 6.95
C GLU A 759 -7.68 17.73 6.51
N ASP A 760 -8.81 17.22 7.01
CA ASP A 760 -9.30 15.89 6.61
C ASP A 760 -10.11 15.95 5.30
N ARG A 761 -10.87 17.03 5.05
CA ARG A 761 -11.46 17.29 3.72
C ARG A 761 -10.40 17.56 2.66
N LEU A 762 -9.29 18.18 3.03
CA LEU A 762 -8.14 18.42 2.15
C LEU A 762 -7.48 17.12 1.66
N LYS A 763 -7.49 16.03 2.42
CA LYS A 763 -6.97 14.74 1.94
C LYS A 763 -7.95 14.01 1.02
N ASP A 764 -9.25 14.19 1.25
CA ASP A 764 -10.30 13.64 0.39
C ASP A 764 -10.50 14.46 -0.90
N GLU A 765 -10.12 15.75 -0.92
CA GLU A 765 -10.16 16.64 -2.10
C GLU A 765 -8.86 16.63 -2.93
N VAL A 766 -7.68 16.41 -2.31
CA VAL A 766 -6.40 16.30 -3.05
C VAL A 766 -6.31 14.98 -3.83
N GLY A 767 -7.16 14.01 -3.52
CA GLY A 767 -7.43 12.87 -4.40
C GLY A 767 -8.46 13.26 -5.47
N HIS A 768 -7.98 13.79 -6.61
CA HIS A 768 -8.74 14.00 -7.85
C HIS A 768 -9.62 15.27 -7.97
N GLY A 769 -9.27 16.38 -7.31
CA GLY A 769 -9.97 17.66 -7.45
C GLY A 769 -9.09 18.90 -7.68
N GLU A 770 -7.84 18.72 -8.08
CA GLU A 770 -7.00 19.80 -8.65
C GLU A 770 -6.39 19.28 -9.96
N LEU A 771 -7.26 19.05 -10.93
CA LEU A 771 -7.05 19.21 -12.39
C LEU A 771 -8.39 18.98 -13.08
#